data_AF-A0AB32WBD7-F1
#
_entry.id   AF-A0AB32WBD7-F1
#
_cell.length_a   1.000
_cell.length_b   1.000
_cell.length_c   1.000
_cell.angle_alpha   90.00
_cell.angle_beta   90.00
_cell.angle_gamma   90.00
#
_symmetry.space_group_name_H-M   'P 1'
#
loop_
_entity.id
_entity.type
_entity.pdbx_description
1 polymer ?
#
loop_
_entity_poly.entity_id
_entity_poly.type
_entity_poly.pdbx_seq_one_letter_code
_entity_poly.pdbx_strand_id
1 'polypeptide(L)'
;MPTAALLLILLLCTAAVPSTSAPILGLDSFLTHQSHLDPKSTNDPFPSLASSLKKSLAASGPGPLPIPSLISDLLSLSLPIPLHIRLVGPTFSSSSPSVLNSFLQSSLTSSHFHLISSSLSSHSLSVRHSLHLDISLSSSSLVSSLSAALSSAISSTPSSLRSPLLSVPYSTIDPIIFRHFDSDKTDNSLYIYILNLGLSSKQPYAYSYTHSDSSAGYTNCLGTLWTGKKRYLWIDLGAGPVDYGPALSGDGVLPRGEFHPLAALHGRPKSEKALLSELASLIYSAYQVLVVPPLRIPVHFENTLTVQFIHVHASESKDSSGLDWNQIIKKFHDEANDGELLFGNQTLEFKRYSVRYEECSICSFAVSRSINSYTSRFLFDNYTLIVSEYLDSKRLHQILSDSAEEFRRVAGLPEEELGSRVLPIYVFDLDYNTILLLDRYHQSVAFKDMVIAVRTKTAQTVSDYSCNGRHVFTRTRELERPLVGSLLQSMWGVSPTHLLWSPTHNSTLVDYSWSVGQTPFGPFSEISSLSFVQKDAARRNFLLTSLNYSITSAIDVLESVYAHGGDRNLLKQNQHVEFIQRWHLFRYKLDKAVSSLSHFDFEMAFYYIRSSDHDLYAMHNLVYTASQEIEASLVCFKDPPFPWASLSFCAVGFLALSYVYAKRDKLFRNKRKQF
;
A
#
# COMPACT_ATOMS: atom_id res chain seq x y z
N MET A 1 -32.57 -34.68 -32.65
CA MET A 1 -32.41 -33.26 -32.30
C MET A 1 -31.49 -33.03 -31.07
N PRO A 2 -30.23 -33.52 -31.02
CA PRO A 2 -29.31 -33.18 -29.92
C PRO A 2 -28.23 -32.14 -30.28
N THR A 3 -28.06 -31.81 -31.56
CA THR A 3 -26.96 -30.95 -32.04
C THR A 3 -27.18 -29.45 -31.80
N ALA A 4 -28.44 -29.00 -31.71
CA ALA A 4 -28.76 -27.60 -31.45
C ALA A 4 -28.58 -27.21 -29.96
N ALA A 5 -28.78 -28.15 -29.03
CA ALA A 5 -28.61 -27.89 -27.60
C ALA A 5 -27.12 -27.83 -27.19
N LEU A 6 -26.27 -28.64 -27.84
CA LEU A 6 -24.83 -28.65 -27.55
C LEU A 6 -24.14 -27.36 -28.02
N LEU A 7 -24.60 -26.77 -29.14
CA LEU A 7 -24.07 -25.49 -29.64
C LEU A 7 -24.44 -24.32 -28.74
N LEU A 8 -25.63 -24.35 -28.13
CA LEU A 8 -26.09 -23.31 -27.21
C LEU A 8 -25.29 -23.35 -25.90
N ILE A 9 -24.97 -24.54 -25.40
CA ILE A 9 -24.14 -24.73 -24.18
C ILE A 9 -22.67 -24.35 -24.46
N LEU A 10 -22.14 -24.60 -25.66
CA LEU A 10 -20.79 -24.15 -26.02
C LEU A 10 -20.70 -22.62 -26.19
N LEU A 11 -21.78 -21.95 -26.62
CA LEU A 11 -21.84 -20.48 -26.67
C LEU A 11 -22.07 -19.84 -25.29
N LEU A 12 -22.65 -20.55 -24.33
CA LEU A 12 -22.84 -20.06 -22.95
C LEU A 12 -21.56 -20.18 -22.09
N CYS A 13 -20.57 -21.00 -22.49
CA CYS A 13 -19.32 -21.18 -21.75
C CYS A 13 -18.16 -20.26 -22.17
N THR A 14 -18.34 -19.35 -23.13
CA THR A 14 -17.29 -18.39 -23.55
C THR A 14 -17.46 -16.96 -23.00
N ALA A 15 -18.49 -16.70 -22.19
CA ALA A 15 -18.74 -15.40 -21.59
C ALA A 15 -18.24 -15.33 -20.12
N ALA A 16 -16.94 -15.50 -19.93
CA ALA A 16 -16.25 -15.07 -18.72
C ALA A 16 -14.79 -14.72 -19.08
N VAL A 17 -14.63 -13.86 -20.07
CA VAL A 17 -13.37 -13.15 -20.30
C VAL A 17 -13.52 -11.82 -19.57
N PRO A 18 -12.58 -11.39 -18.71
CA PRO A 18 -12.63 -10.04 -18.14
C PRO A 18 -12.69 -9.06 -19.31
N SER A 19 -13.63 -8.13 -19.26
CA SER A 19 -13.84 -7.10 -20.28
C SER A 19 -12.63 -6.17 -20.33
N THR A 20 -11.56 -6.61 -20.99
CA THR A 20 -10.55 -5.70 -21.52
C THR A 20 -11.20 -4.97 -22.67
N SER A 21 -11.48 -3.68 -22.48
CA SER A 21 -11.98 -2.81 -23.55
C SER A 21 -11.06 -2.99 -24.77
N ALA A 22 -11.61 -3.34 -25.93
CA ALA A 22 -10.83 -3.50 -27.15
C ALA A 22 -9.94 -2.26 -27.37
N PRO A 23 -8.66 -2.43 -27.76
CA PRO A 23 -7.72 -1.31 -27.84
C PRO A 23 -8.23 -0.28 -28.84
N ILE A 24 -8.49 0.95 -28.37
CA ILE A 24 -8.85 2.07 -29.23
C ILE A 24 -7.56 2.57 -29.88
N LEU A 25 -7.38 2.23 -31.16
CA LEU A 25 -6.19 2.61 -31.94
C LEU A 25 -5.93 4.11 -31.84
N GLY A 26 -4.74 4.48 -31.37
CA GLY A 26 -4.29 5.87 -31.23
C GLY A 26 -4.57 6.53 -29.87
N LEU A 27 -5.42 5.95 -29.02
CA LEU A 27 -5.70 6.51 -27.69
C LEU A 27 -4.48 6.41 -26.75
N ASP A 28 -3.80 5.26 -26.75
CA ASP A 28 -2.56 5.04 -26.00
C ASP A 28 -1.48 6.07 -26.38
N SER A 29 -1.22 6.23 -27.68
CA SER A 29 -0.22 7.17 -28.19
C SER A 29 -0.54 8.61 -27.78
N PHE A 30 -1.81 9.01 -27.86
CA PHE A 30 -2.25 10.33 -27.44
C PHE A 30 -2.03 10.57 -25.94
N LEU A 31 -2.44 9.62 -25.07
CA LEU A 31 -2.31 9.78 -23.63
C LEU A 31 -0.86 9.75 -23.17
N THR A 32 -0.02 8.90 -23.75
CA THR A 32 1.43 8.88 -23.49
C THR A 32 2.10 10.17 -23.98
N HIS A 33 1.69 10.73 -25.11
CA HIS A 33 2.20 12.03 -25.54
C HIS A 33 1.82 13.13 -24.54
N GLN A 34 0.58 13.12 -24.07
CA GLN A 34 0.11 14.09 -23.07
C GLN A 34 0.80 13.93 -21.72
N SER A 35 1.15 12.72 -21.29
CA SER A 35 1.92 12.53 -20.04
C SER A 35 3.32 13.14 -20.11
N HIS A 36 3.89 13.29 -21.30
CA HIS A 36 5.16 14.00 -21.48
C HIS A 36 5.00 15.52 -21.46
N LEU A 37 3.86 16.05 -21.95
CA LEU A 37 3.59 17.49 -21.99
C LEU A 37 3.09 18.03 -20.64
N ASP A 38 2.23 17.29 -19.96
CA ASP A 38 1.62 17.63 -18.67
C ASP A 38 1.66 16.40 -17.72
N PRO A 39 2.83 16.09 -17.13
CA PRO A 39 3.00 14.92 -16.26
C PRO A 39 2.09 14.93 -15.03
N LYS A 40 1.69 16.12 -14.55
CA LYS A 40 0.77 16.28 -13.41
C LYS A 40 -0.71 16.14 -13.81
N SER A 41 -0.98 16.03 -15.10
CA SER A 41 -2.31 16.10 -15.69
C SER A 41 -3.11 17.28 -15.11
N THR A 42 -2.54 18.47 -15.14
CA THR A 42 -3.19 19.70 -14.67
C THR A 42 -4.36 20.08 -15.57
N ASN A 43 -4.23 19.83 -16.86
CA ASN A 43 -5.23 20.12 -17.88
C ASN A 43 -6.05 18.87 -18.23
N ASP A 44 -7.34 19.08 -18.51
CA ASP A 44 -8.21 18.01 -19.03
C ASP A 44 -7.81 17.68 -20.48
N PRO A 45 -7.39 16.43 -20.79
CA PRO A 45 -7.01 16.07 -22.15
C PRO A 45 -8.22 15.83 -23.07
N PHE A 46 -9.42 15.58 -22.52
CA PHE A 46 -10.61 15.20 -23.30
C PHE A 46 -11.01 16.20 -24.40
N PRO A 47 -10.95 17.53 -24.20
CA PRO A 47 -11.29 18.49 -25.24
C PRO A 47 -10.40 18.34 -26.48
N SER A 48 -9.12 18.01 -26.28
CA SER A 48 -8.11 17.86 -27.34
C SER A 48 -8.16 16.51 -28.09
N LEU A 49 -9.01 15.57 -27.66
CA LEU A 49 -9.21 14.30 -28.38
C LEU A 49 -9.81 14.53 -29.78
N ALA A 50 -9.25 13.83 -30.77
CA ALA A 50 -9.77 13.82 -32.13
C ALA A 50 -11.23 13.31 -32.17
N SER A 51 -12.02 13.84 -33.10
CA SER A 51 -13.44 13.48 -33.25
C SER A 51 -13.65 11.99 -33.57
N SER A 52 -12.69 11.34 -34.24
CA SER A 52 -12.67 9.90 -34.47
C SER A 52 -12.60 9.11 -33.16
N LEU A 53 -11.70 9.48 -32.25
CA LEU A 53 -11.55 8.85 -30.94
C LEU A 53 -12.78 9.06 -30.06
N LYS A 54 -13.34 10.28 -30.04
CA LYS A 54 -14.61 10.57 -29.33
C LYS A 54 -15.77 9.71 -29.85
N LYS A 55 -15.85 9.48 -31.17
CA LYS A 55 -16.84 8.57 -31.76
C LYS A 55 -16.61 7.12 -31.35
N SER A 56 -15.35 6.65 -31.32
CA SER A 56 -15.02 5.30 -30.84
C SER A 56 -15.42 5.09 -29.38
N LEU A 57 -15.19 6.09 -28.51
CA LEU A 57 -15.59 6.07 -27.10
C LEU A 57 -17.12 6.09 -26.95
N ALA A 58 -17.87 6.74 -27.84
CA ALA A 58 -19.34 6.75 -27.81
C ALA A 58 -19.97 5.47 -28.39
N ALA A 59 -19.30 4.81 -29.34
CA ALA A 59 -19.86 3.67 -30.08
C ALA A 59 -19.91 2.36 -29.26
N SER A 60 -19.30 2.34 -28.06
CA SER A 60 -19.12 1.12 -27.27
C SER A 60 -20.37 0.62 -26.53
N GLY A 61 -21.58 1.16 -26.81
CA GLY A 61 -22.83 0.58 -26.29
C GLY A 61 -24.11 1.28 -26.78
N PRO A 62 -25.05 0.58 -27.46
CA PRO A 62 -26.32 1.16 -27.89
C PRO A 62 -27.46 1.04 -26.85
N GLY A 63 -27.24 0.35 -25.72
CA GLY A 63 -28.21 0.11 -24.65
C GLY A 63 -28.06 1.04 -23.43
N PRO A 64 -29.03 1.04 -22.50
CA PRO A 64 -28.87 1.70 -21.20
C PRO A 64 -27.68 1.11 -20.43
N LEU A 65 -26.98 1.93 -19.66
CA LEU A 65 -25.81 1.49 -18.90
C LEU A 65 -26.24 0.47 -17.83
N PRO A 66 -25.65 -0.75 -17.80
CA PRO A 66 -25.93 -1.72 -16.75
C PRO A 66 -25.18 -1.33 -15.47
N ILE A 67 -25.68 -0.33 -14.74
CA ILE A 67 -25.03 0.26 -13.57
C ILE A 67 -24.50 -0.77 -12.56
N PRO A 68 -25.25 -1.81 -12.14
CA PRO A 68 -24.73 -2.82 -11.21
C PRO A 68 -23.52 -3.59 -11.76
N SER A 69 -23.48 -3.85 -13.07
CA SER A 69 -22.33 -4.48 -13.73
C SER A 69 -21.11 -3.56 -13.67
N LEU A 70 -21.31 -2.27 -13.99
CA LEU A 70 -20.21 -1.29 -13.98
C LEU A 70 -19.60 -1.13 -12.59
N ILE A 71 -20.42 -1.12 -11.54
CA ILE A 71 -19.95 -1.10 -10.15
C ILE A 71 -19.15 -2.38 -9.83
N SER A 72 -19.68 -3.55 -10.21
CA SER A 72 -18.96 -4.82 -10.06
C SER A 72 -17.62 -4.81 -10.81
N ASP A 73 -17.57 -4.24 -12.00
CA ASP A 73 -16.37 -4.14 -12.82
C ASP A 73 -15.31 -3.23 -12.15
N LEU A 74 -15.71 -2.08 -11.60
CA LEU A 74 -14.82 -1.21 -10.83
C LEU A 74 -14.23 -1.91 -9.60
N LEU A 75 -15.05 -2.68 -8.88
CA LEU A 75 -14.63 -3.43 -7.68
C LEU A 75 -13.84 -4.71 -8.01
N SER A 76 -13.77 -5.10 -9.30
CA SER A 76 -13.03 -6.27 -9.76
C SER A 76 -11.55 -5.96 -10.11
N LEU A 77 -11.14 -4.70 -10.06
CA LEU A 77 -9.80 -4.26 -10.39
C LEU A 77 -8.75 -4.96 -9.50
N SER A 78 -7.78 -5.62 -10.15
CA SER A 78 -6.71 -6.36 -9.49
C SER A 78 -5.35 -6.00 -10.09
N LEU A 79 -4.37 -5.80 -9.23
CA LEU A 79 -2.99 -5.49 -9.54
C LEU A 79 -2.15 -6.79 -9.58
N PRO A 80 -1.78 -7.33 -10.75
CA PRO A 80 -0.86 -8.44 -10.84
C PRO A 80 0.55 -7.96 -10.50
N ILE A 81 1.24 -8.58 -9.54
CA ILE A 81 2.58 -8.13 -9.13
C ILE A 81 3.60 -9.17 -9.58
N PRO A 82 4.51 -8.82 -10.51
CA PRO A 82 5.57 -9.72 -10.94
C PRO A 82 6.63 -9.85 -9.86
N LEU A 83 6.90 -11.10 -9.45
CA LEU A 83 7.91 -11.44 -8.46
C LEU A 83 8.82 -12.54 -9.01
N HIS A 84 10.10 -12.22 -9.14
CA HIS A 84 11.12 -13.17 -9.56
C HIS A 84 11.81 -13.78 -8.34
N ILE A 85 11.78 -15.10 -8.22
CA ILE A 85 12.44 -15.84 -7.15
C ILE A 85 13.61 -16.59 -7.77
N ARG A 86 14.82 -16.27 -7.30
CA ARG A 86 16.07 -16.92 -7.71
C ARG A 86 16.51 -17.86 -6.59
N LEU A 87 16.45 -19.16 -6.86
CA LEU A 87 16.91 -20.20 -5.94
C LEU A 87 18.42 -20.43 -6.16
N VAL A 88 19.22 -20.13 -5.15
CA VAL A 88 20.68 -20.11 -5.22
C VAL A 88 21.27 -21.17 -4.30
N GLY A 89 21.81 -22.24 -4.88
CA GLY A 89 22.54 -23.25 -4.13
C GLY A 89 22.33 -24.69 -4.63
N PRO A 90 23.22 -25.62 -4.26
CA PRO A 90 23.18 -27.00 -4.74
C PRO A 90 22.03 -27.83 -4.14
N THR A 91 21.38 -27.34 -3.08
CA THR A 91 20.30 -28.06 -2.39
C THR A 91 18.97 -28.02 -3.13
N PHE A 92 18.81 -27.12 -4.09
CA PHE A 92 17.59 -27.00 -4.89
C PHE A 92 17.69 -27.89 -6.13
N SER A 93 16.74 -28.82 -6.27
CA SER A 93 16.64 -29.70 -7.43
C SER A 93 16.00 -28.98 -8.63
N SER A 94 16.08 -29.59 -9.81
CA SER A 94 15.35 -29.11 -11.00
C SER A 94 13.83 -29.08 -10.82
N SER A 95 13.28 -29.83 -9.86
CA SER A 95 11.86 -29.83 -9.53
C SER A 95 11.46 -28.76 -8.51
N SER A 96 12.41 -28.16 -7.79
CA SER A 96 12.09 -27.18 -6.75
C SER A 96 11.26 -25.98 -7.25
N PRO A 97 11.54 -25.38 -8.44
CA PRO A 97 10.74 -24.25 -8.93
C PRO A 97 9.25 -24.59 -9.14
N SER A 98 8.93 -25.74 -9.73
CA SER A 98 7.55 -26.11 -10.02
C SER A 98 6.76 -26.47 -8.76
N VAL A 99 7.40 -27.17 -7.81
CA VAL A 99 6.79 -27.52 -6.51
C VAL A 99 6.56 -26.26 -5.68
N LEU A 100 7.54 -25.35 -5.61
CA LEU A 100 7.41 -24.09 -4.89
C LEU A 100 6.31 -23.21 -5.48
N ASN A 101 6.23 -23.13 -6.81
CA ASN A 101 5.16 -22.41 -7.49
C ASN A 101 3.78 -23.00 -7.13
N SER A 102 3.64 -24.33 -7.10
CA SER A 102 2.39 -24.97 -6.69
C SER A 102 1.97 -24.61 -5.26
N PHE A 103 2.90 -24.56 -4.31
CA PHE A 103 2.58 -24.18 -2.92
C PHE A 103 2.22 -22.71 -2.76
N LEU A 104 2.90 -21.82 -3.48
CA LEU A 104 2.59 -20.41 -3.45
C LEU A 104 1.23 -20.14 -4.10
N GLN A 105 0.97 -20.69 -5.30
CA GLN A 105 -0.32 -20.55 -5.98
C GLN A 105 -1.50 -21.10 -5.15
N SER A 106 -1.28 -22.16 -4.35
CA SER A 106 -2.33 -22.68 -3.46
C SER A 106 -2.58 -21.82 -2.22
N SER A 107 -1.57 -21.07 -1.78
CA SER A 107 -1.63 -20.25 -0.55
C SER A 107 -2.05 -18.81 -0.80
N LEU A 108 -1.83 -18.31 -2.02
CA LEU A 108 -2.12 -16.94 -2.43
C LEU A 108 -3.48 -16.84 -3.10
N THR A 109 -4.47 -16.35 -2.35
CA THR A 109 -5.70 -15.83 -2.94
C THR A 109 -5.53 -14.34 -3.23
N SER A 110 -6.15 -13.86 -4.32
CA SER A 110 -6.27 -12.43 -4.57
C SER A 110 -6.90 -11.76 -3.34
N SER A 111 -6.25 -10.72 -2.83
CA SER A 111 -6.65 -10.04 -1.61
C SER A 111 -6.69 -8.53 -1.86
N HIS A 112 -7.45 -7.82 -1.05
CA HIS A 112 -7.47 -6.35 -1.09
C HIS A 112 -6.18 -5.81 -0.45
N PHE A 113 -5.76 -4.62 -0.87
CA PHE A 113 -4.84 -3.84 -0.05
C PHE A 113 -5.52 -3.43 1.25
N HIS A 114 -4.77 -3.38 2.35
CA HIS A 114 -5.32 -3.12 3.68
C HIS A 114 -4.77 -1.86 4.32
N LEU A 115 -5.50 -1.32 5.29
CA LEU A 115 -5.14 -0.16 6.08
C LEU A 115 -5.15 -0.48 7.58
N ILE A 116 -4.03 -0.20 8.25
CA ILE A 116 -3.87 -0.36 9.70
C ILE A 116 -4.28 0.95 10.37
N SER A 117 -5.57 1.11 10.65
CA SER A 117 -6.10 2.23 11.45
C SER A 117 -7.13 1.74 12.45
N SER A 118 -7.01 2.17 13.71
CA SER A 118 -7.91 1.78 14.80
C SER A 118 -9.31 2.40 14.73
N SER A 119 -9.59 3.29 13.77
CA SER A 119 -10.79 4.14 13.76
C SER A 119 -11.69 4.00 12.52
N LEU A 120 -11.44 3.03 11.64
CA LEU A 120 -12.20 2.88 10.40
C LEU A 120 -13.19 1.73 10.47
N SER A 121 -14.32 1.89 9.77
CA SER A 121 -15.34 0.86 9.59
C SER A 121 -14.91 -0.23 8.59
N SER A 122 -13.98 0.09 7.69
CA SER A 122 -13.40 -0.84 6.71
C SER A 122 -11.89 -0.69 6.67
N HIS A 123 -11.20 -1.84 6.70
CA HIS A 123 -9.76 -1.94 6.58
C HIS A 123 -9.29 -2.26 5.16
N SER A 124 -10.20 -2.58 4.22
CA SER A 124 -9.85 -2.95 2.85
C SER A 124 -10.05 -1.79 1.88
N LEU A 125 -9.08 -1.59 0.99
CA LEU A 125 -9.21 -0.72 -0.18
C LEU A 125 -9.90 -1.45 -1.33
N SER A 126 -10.50 -0.71 -2.27
CA SER A 126 -11.26 -1.26 -3.41
C SER A 126 -10.42 -2.13 -4.36
N VAL A 127 -9.12 -1.83 -4.48
CA VAL A 127 -8.22 -2.51 -5.42
C VAL A 127 -7.64 -3.78 -4.78
N ARG A 128 -7.63 -4.86 -5.56
CA ARG A 128 -7.01 -6.13 -5.17
C ARG A 128 -5.58 -6.23 -5.68
N HIS A 129 -4.81 -7.14 -5.11
CA HIS A 129 -3.52 -7.57 -5.63
C HIS A 129 -3.52 -9.07 -5.86
N SER A 130 -2.72 -9.52 -6.83
CA SER A 130 -2.44 -10.92 -7.11
C SER A 130 -0.95 -11.09 -7.37
N LEU A 131 -0.42 -12.27 -7.06
CA LEU A 131 1.00 -12.56 -7.23
C LEU A 131 1.24 -13.29 -8.55
N HIS A 132 2.14 -12.76 -9.37
CA HIS A 132 2.60 -13.40 -10.60
C HIS A 132 4.06 -13.83 -10.41
N LEU A 133 4.30 -15.13 -10.40
CA LEU A 133 5.59 -15.72 -10.01
C LEU A 133 6.41 -16.15 -11.22
N ASP A 134 7.68 -15.78 -11.21
CA ASP A 134 8.72 -16.43 -12.01
C ASP A 134 9.76 -17.03 -11.06
N ILE A 135 9.89 -18.35 -11.06
CA ILE A 135 10.83 -19.06 -10.17
C ILE A 135 11.86 -19.77 -11.03
N SER A 136 13.14 -19.48 -10.79
CA SER A 136 14.24 -20.12 -11.50
C SER A 136 15.40 -20.49 -10.58
N LEU A 137 16.17 -21.48 -11.03
CA LEU A 137 17.48 -21.77 -10.45
C LEU A 137 18.52 -20.75 -10.95
N SER A 138 19.45 -20.38 -10.09
CA SER A 138 20.57 -19.51 -10.46
C SER A 138 21.74 -20.27 -11.06
N SER A 139 22.62 -19.55 -11.76
CA SER A 139 23.81 -20.11 -12.39
C SER A 139 24.83 -20.66 -11.38
N SER A 140 25.58 -21.68 -11.79
CA SER A 140 26.64 -22.26 -10.97
C SER A 140 27.79 -21.30 -10.66
N SER A 141 28.01 -20.29 -11.51
CA SER A 141 29.00 -19.23 -11.30
C SER A 141 28.62 -18.29 -10.16
N LEU A 142 27.33 -17.93 -10.03
CA LEU A 142 26.84 -17.15 -8.90
C LEU A 142 27.04 -17.93 -7.59
N VAL A 143 26.64 -19.21 -7.58
CA VAL A 143 26.79 -20.09 -6.42
C VAL A 143 28.25 -20.20 -5.99
N SER A 144 29.18 -20.44 -6.92
CA SER A 144 30.60 -20.58 -6.59
C SER A 144 31.21 -19.29 -6.06
N SER A 145 30.85 -18.13 -6.62
CA SER A 145 31.31 -16.82 -6.15
C SER A 145 30.83 -16.51 -4.73
N LEU A 146 29.55 -16.75 -4.46
CA LEU A 146 28.96 -16.54 -3.13
C LEU A 146 29.56 -17.50 -2.10
N SER A 147 29.66 -18.79 -2.43
CA SER A 147 30.25 -19.80 -1.54
C SER A 147 31.71 -19.49 -1.20
N ALA A 148 32.50 -19.03 -2.18
CA ALA A 148 33.89 -18.64 -1.96
C ALA A 148 34.01 -17.40 -1.05
N ALA A 149 33.21 -16.36 -1.33
CA ALA A 149 33.20 -15.14 -0.52
C ALA A 149 32.81 -15.44 0.94
N LEU A 150 31.76 -16.23 1.14
CA LEU A 150 31.25 -16.57 2.47
C LEU A 150 32.21 -17.51 3.23
N SER A 151 32.80 -18.50 2.57
CA SER A 151 33.81 -19.38 3.19
C SER A 151 35.04 -18.59 3.64
N SER A 152 35.47 -17.62 2.83
CA SER A 152 36.58 -16.71 3.17
C SER A 152 36.23 -15.84 4.38
N ALA A 153 35.03 -15.27 4.41
CA ALA A 153 34.57 -14.46 5.53
C ALA A 153 34.43 -15.27 6.83
N ILE A 154 33.84 -16.47 6.77
CA ILE A 154 33.70 -17.35 7.94
C ILE A 154 35.06 -17.77 8.49
N SER A 155 36.03 -18.08 7.63
CA SER A 155 37.37 -18.50 8.07
C SER A 155 38.22 -17.37 8.65
N SER A 156 37.96 -16.12 8.24
CA SER A 156 38.66 -14.93 8.74
C SER A 156 37.98 -14.27 9.95
N THR A 157 36.69 -14.55 10.19
CA THR A 157 35.94 -13.93 11.30
C THR A 157 36.31 -14.62 12.63
N PRO A 158 36.79 -13.87 13.63
CA PRO A 158 37.12 -14.45 14.92
C PRO A 158 35.86 -14.86 15.69
N SER A 159 35.90 -16.03 16.33
CA SER A 159 34.85 -16.46 17.25
C SER A 159 34.76 -15.54 18.47
N SER A 160 33.54 -15.14 18.81
CA SER A 160 33.27 -14.34 20.00
C SER A 160 32.83 -15.22 21.16
N LEU A 161 33.38 -15.02 22.36
CA LEU A 161 32.87 -15.66 23.59
C LEU A 161 31.49 -15.15 23.99
N ARG A 162 31.07 -14.01 23.42
CA ARG A 162 29.85 -13.29 23.77
C ARG A 162 28.65 -13.74 22.92
N SER A 163 28.87 -14.17 21.69
CA SER A 163 27.81 -14.56 20.77
C SER A 163 27.99 -16.03 20.36
N PRO A 164 26.91 -16.84 20.35
CA PRO A 164 26.97 -18.17 19.76
C PRO A 164 27.15 -18.11 18.23
N LEU A 165 26.84 -16.97 17.60
CA LEU A 165 26.92 -16.76 16.16
C LEU A 165 28.18 -15.98 15.77
N LEU A 166 28.84 -16.40 14.68
CA LEU A 166 29.86 -15.64 13.97
C LEU A 166 29.21 -14.45 13.24
N SER A 167 29.77 -13.26 13.42
CA SER A 167 29.28 -12.02 12.82
C SER A 167 29.94 -11.77 11.47
N VAL A 168 29.24 -12.08 10.38
CA VAL A 168 29.72 -11.85 9.00
C VAL A 168 29.13 -10.54 8.47
N PRO A 169 29.91 -9.62 7.88
CA PRO A 169 29.33 -8.41 7.29
C PRO A 169 28.41 -8.72 6.11
N TYR A 170 27.22 -8.13 6.05
CA TYR A 170 26.29 -8.29 4.90
C TYR A 170 26.93 -7.86 3.57
N SER A 171 27.86 -6.91 3.62
CA SER A 171 28.65 -6.40 2.49
C SER A 171 29.53 -7.46 1.84
N THR A 172 29.69 -8.64 2.44
CA THR A 172 30.34 -9.80 1.82
C THR A 172 29.52 -10.36 0.66
N ILE A 173 28.19 -10.37 0.80
CA ILE A 173 27.24 -11.03 -0.11
C ILE A 173 26.55 -10.03 -1.02
N ASP A 174 26.10 -8.91 -0.45
CA ASP A 174 25.24 -7.94 -1.15
C ASP A 174 25.84 -7.43 -2.47
N PRO A 175 27.14 -7.07 -2.58
CA PRO A 175 27.71 -6.59 -3.85
C PRO A 175 27.72 -7.65 -4.96
N ILE A 176 27.81 -8.94 -4.61
CA ILE A 176 27.78 -10.04 -5.59
C ILE A 176 26.36 -10.20 -6.14
N ILE A 177 25.37 -10.19 -5.25
CA ILE A 177 23.95 -10.28 -5.61
C ILE A 177 23.52 -9.05 -6.40
N PHE A 178 23.93 -7.86 -5.99
CA PHE A 178 23.64 -6.62 -6.72
C PHE A 178 24.14 -6.66 -8.17
N ARG A 179 25.37 -7.12 -8.41
CA ARG A 179 25.90 -7.26 -9.78
C ARG A 179 25.09 -8.26 -10.62
N HIS A 180 24.69 -9.38 -10.02
CA HIS A 180 23.84 -10.34 -10.71
C HIS A 180 22.47 -9.76 -11.03
N PHE A 181 21.82 -9.11 -10.05
CA PHE A 181 20.57 -8.39 -10.24
C PHE A 181 20.67 -7.36 -11.36
N ASP A 182 21.72 -6.54 -11.38
CA ASP A 182 21.87 -5.50 -12.40
C ASP A 182 22.04 -6.09 -13.82
N SER A 183 22.63 -7.28 -13.93
CA SER A 183 22.77 -8.00 -15.22
C SER A 183 21.53 -8.76 -15.67
N ASP A 184 20.69 -9.21 -14.73
CA ASP A 184 19.53 -10.09 -14.99
C ASP A 184 18.18 -9.36 -14.86
N LYS A 185 18.20 -8.07 -14.45
CA LYS A 185 16.98 -7.30 -14.25
C LYS A 185 16.23 -7.15 -15.57
N THR A 186 14.96 -7.52 -15.52
CA THR A 186 13.97 -7.01 -16.46
C THR A 186 13.49 -5.66 -15.95
N ASP A 187 13.12 -4.76 -16.86
CA ASP A 187 12.56 -3.48 -16.47
C ASP A 187 11.40 -3.71 -15.50
N ASN A 188 11.38 -2.95 -14.41
CA ASN A 188 10.23 -2.89 -13.53
C ASN A 188 9.87 -4.20 -12.79
N SER A 189 10.85 -5.03 -12.48
CA SER A 189 10.67 -6.29 -11.77
C SER A 189 11.32 -6.32 -10.38
N LEU A 190 10.76 -7.15 -9.48
CA LEU A 190 11.29 -7.38 -8.13
C LEU A 190 11.90 -8.76 -7.99
N TYR A 191 13.08 -8.85 -7.37
CA TYR A 191 13.83 -10.09 -7.23
C TYR A 191 14.04 -10.50 -5.77
N ILE A 192 13.72 -11.75 -5.44
CA ILE A 192 14.04 -12.38 -4.15
C ILE A 192 15.06 -13.49 -4.40
N TYR A 193 16.24 -13.36 -3.82
CA TYR A 193 17.28 -14.38 -3.85
C TYR A 193 17.20 -15.24 -2.60
N ILE A 194 16.99 -16.54 -2.76
CA ILE A 194 16.97 -17.50 -1.67
C ILE A 194 18.27 -18.29 -1.71
N LEU A 195 19.15 -18.07 -0.73
CA LEU A 195 20.47 -18.68 -0.68
C LEU A 195 20.43 -19.91 0.23
N ASN A 196 20.95 -21.03 -0.28
CA ASN A 196 21.28 -22.20 0.52
C ASN A 196 22.55 -22.84 -0.04
N LEU A 197 23.69 -22.30 0.34
CA LEU A 197 24.98 -22.62 -0.27
C LEU A 197 25.58 -23.97 0.19
N GLY A 198 24.95 -24.64 1.16
CA GLY A 198 25.40 -25.94 1.67
C GLY A 198 26.75 -25.92 2.39
N LEU A 199 27.14 -24.76 2.93
CA LEU A 199 28.41 -24.60 3.65
C LEU A 199 28.34 -25.26 5.03
N SER A 200 29.31 -26.12 5.33
CA SER A 200 29.49 -26.69 6.67
C SER A 200 30.47 -25.82 7.46
N SER A 201 29.96 -25.09 8.45
CA SER A 201 30.78 -24.31 9.38
C SER A 201 30.76 -24.94 10.78
N LYS A 202 31.87 -24.87 11.50
CA LYS A 202 31.95 -25.39 12.88
C LYS A 202 31.11 -24.59 13.88
N GLN A 203 30.93 -23.30 13.60
CA GLN A 203 30.16 -22.37 14.40
C GLN A 203 29.14 -21.67 13.48
N PRO A 204 27.86 -21.61 13.84
CA PRO A 204 26.86 -20.95 13.00
C PRO A 204 27.16 -19.46 12.85
N TYR A 205 26.74 -18.87 11.72
CA TYR A 205 27.01 -17.47 11.38
C TYR A 205 25.71 -16.71 11.11
N ALA A 206 25.76 -15.40 11.25
CA ALA A 206 24.70 -14.48 10.86
C ALA A 206 25.28 -13.13 10.41
N TYR A 207 24.48 -12.34 9.71
CA TYR A 207 24.90 -11.11 9.10
C TYR A 207 24.81 -9.92 10.05
N SER A 208 25.90 -9.16 10.15
CA SER A 208 25.92 -7.83 10.76
C SER A 208 25.61 -6.76 9.71
N TYR A 209 24.86 -5.76 10.14
CA TYR A 209 24.42 -4.63 9.31
C TYR A 209 25.18 -3.33 9.59
N THR A 210 25.92 -3.31 10.69
CA THR A 210 26.71 -2.18 11.17
C THR A 210 28.15 -2.61 11.40
N HIS A 211 29.08 -1.66 11.28
CA HIS A 211 30.51 -1.91 11.50
C HIS A 211 30.90 -1.95 12.99
N SER A 212 29.95 -1.70 13.91
CA SER A 212 30.19 -1.71 15.34
C SER A 212 30.07 -3.10 15.93
N ASP A 213 31.10 -3.56 16.64
CA ASP A 213 31.06 -4.81 17.38
C ASP A 213 30.13 -4.71 18.61
N SER A 214 29.53 -5.85 18.96
CA SER A 214 28.74 -5.95 20.20
C SER A 214 29.64 -5.78 21.43
N SER A 215 29.20 -4.96 22.38
CA SER A 215 29.89 -4.72 23.65
C SER A 215 29.03 -5.17 24.84
N ALA A 216 29.46 -4.87 26.07
CA ALA A 216 28.64 -5.14 27.26
C ALA A 216 27.44 -4.17 27.38
N GLY A 217 27.55 -2.97 26.81
CA GLY A 217 26.49 -1.96 26.80
C GLY A 217 25.86 -1.73 25.43
N TYR A 218 26.11 -2.62 24.47
CA TYR A 218 25.58 -2.52 23.11
C TYR A 218 25.44 -3.90 22.48
N THR A 219 24.25 -4.20 21.97
CA THR A 219 23.95 -5.47 21.31
C THR A 219 23.69 -5.21 19.83
N ASN A 220 24.53 -5.76 18.95
CA ASN A 220 24.31 -5.74 17.51
C ASN A 220 23.44 -6.95 17.13
N CYS A 221 22.22 -6.71 16.67
CA CYS A 221 21.32 -7.78 16.25
C CYS A 221 21.74 -8.29 14.87
N LEU A 222 22.12 -9.57 14.81
CA LEU A 222 22.59 -10.23 13.59
C LEU A 222 21.43 -10.94 12.91
N GLY A 223 21.31 -10.84 11.59
CA GLY A 223 20.22 -11.46 10.83
C GLY A 223 20.61 -12.33 9.65
N THR A 224 19.61 -12.74 8.89
CA THR A 224 19.75 -13.74 7.82
C THR A 224 19.39 -13.18 6.45
N LEU A 225 19.04 -11.89 6.38
CA LEU A 225 18.52 -11.26 5.17
C LEU A 225 19.04 -9.85 4.98
N TRP A 226 18.87 -9.32 3.78
CA TRP A 226 19.11 -7.92 3.44
C TRP A 226 18.13 -7.45 2.38
N THR A 227 17.63 -6.23 2.54
CA THR A 227 16.77 -5.54 1.58
C THR A 227 17.59 -4.47 0.87
N GLY A 228 17.74 -4.59 -0.45
CA GLY A 228 18.57 -3.67 -1.23
C GLY A 228 17.97 -2.28 -1.39
N LYS A 229 18.78 -1.35 -1.89
CA LYS A 229 18.31 -0.01 -2.30
C LYS A 229 17.44 -0.03 -3.56
N LYS A 230 17.72 -0.97 -4.47
CA LYS A 230 16.92 -1.28 -5.67
C LYS A 230 16.04 -2.49 -5.38
N ARG A 231 15.11 -2.84 -6.28
CA ARG A 231 14.06 -3.87 -6.12
C ARG A 231 14.60 -5.32 -6.08
N TYR A 232 15.55 -5.58 -5.20
CA TYR A 232 16.02 -6.91 -4.87
C TYR A 232 16.22 -7.05 -3.36
N LEU A 233 16.09 -8.28 -2.88
CA LEU A 233 16.47 -8.67 -1.53
C LEU A 233 17.05 -10.09 -1.56
N TRP A 234 17.77 -10.45 -0.52
CA TRP A 234 18.26 -11.81 -0.36
C TRP A 234 18.01 -12.33 1.04
N ILE A 235 17.77 -13.64 1.12
CA ILE A 235 17.57 -14.39 2.36
C ILE A 235 18.50 -15.59 2.33
N ASP A 236 19.37 -15.69 3.31
CA ASP A 236 20.29 -16.81 3.48
C ASP A 236 19.73 -17.82 4.48
N LEU A 237 19.32 -18.96 3.95
CA LEU A 237 18.77 -20.09 4.70
C LEU A 237 19.85 -20.80 5.55
N GLY A 238 21.13 -20.63 5.19
CA GLY A 238 22.25 -21.19 5.94
C GLY A 238 22.71 -20.33 7.12
N ALA A 239 22.28 -19.07 7.19
CA ALA A 239 22.57 -18.17 8.30
C ALA A 239 21.61 -18.40 9.47
N GLY A 240 22.09 -18.28 10.71
CA GLY A 240 21.33 -18.49 11.94
C GLY A 240 21.76 -19.74 12.73
N PRO A 241 20.90 -20.27 13.62
CA PRO A 241 19.54 -19.81 13.90
C PRO A 241 19.57 -18.45 14.64
N VAL A 242 18.73 -17.53 14.19
CA VAL A 242 18.53 -16.22 14.84
C VAL A 242 17.25 -16.23 15.67
N ASP A 243 17.19 -15.38 16.68
CA ASP A 243 16.02 -15.17 17.53
C ASP A 243 15.81 -13.68 17.77
N TYR A 244 14.56 -13.25 17.70
CA TYR A 244 14.16 -11.86 17.94
C TYR A 244 12.84 -11.81 18.66
N GLY A 245 12.61 -10.75 19.42
CA GLY A 245 11.29 -10.40 19.89
C GLY A 245 11.30 -9.92 21.33
N PRO A 246 10.11 -9.77 21.92
CA PRO A 246 9.96 -9.48 23.34
C PRO A 246 10.70 -10.50 24.21
N ALA A 247 11.47 -10.03 25.18
CA ALA A 247 12.29 -10.87 26.05
C ALA A 247 11.47 -11.62 27.12
N LEU A 248 10.29 -11.09 27.48
CA LEU A 248 9.45 -11.62 28.56
C LEU A 248 8.05 -12.00 28.09
N SER A 249 7.35 -11.06 27.46
CA SER A 249 5.97 -11.23 27.03
C SER A 249 5.66 -10.26 25.90
N GLY A 250 4.91 -10.74 24.91
CA GLY A 250 4.47 -9.97 23.75
C GLY A 250 4.36 -10.88 22.52
N ASP A 251 3.83 -10.32 21.44
CA ASP A 251 3.61 -11.03 20.19
C ASP A 251 4.81 -10.89 19.25
N GLY A 252 4.83 -11.70 18.19
CA GLY A 252 5.81 -11.59 17.10
C GLY A 252 7.21 -12.13 17.41
N VAL A 253 7.38 -12.84 18.53
CA VAL A 253 8.65 -13.52 18.85
C VAL A 253 9.02 -14.48 17.72
N LEU A 254 10.23 -14.32 17.19
CA LEU A 254 10.92 -15.30 16.37
C LEU A 254 11.73 -16.20 17.31
N PRO A 255 11.26 -17.42 17.65
CA PRO A 255 11.96 -18.31 18.56
C PRO A 255 13.17 -18.97 17.88
N ARG A 256 14.14 -19.41 18.68
CA ARG A 256 15.15 -20.38 18.22
C ARG A 256 14.46 -21.74 17.96
N GLY A 257 14.69 -22.36 16.80
CA GLY A 257 14.31 -23.74 16.53
C GLY A 257 13.24 -23.94 15.45
N GLU A 258 12.46 -25.02 15.56
CA GLU A 258 11.71 -25.63 14.44
C GLU A 258 10.38 -24.94 14.06
N PHE A 259 9.99 -23.84 14.73
CA PHE A 259 8.64 -23.27 14.58
C PHE A 259 8.54 -22.11 13.58
N HIS A 260 9.64 -21.64 13.02
CA HIS A 260 9.64 -20.54 12.05
C HIS A 260 10.54 -20.86 10.85
N PRO A 261 10.17 -20.55 9.59
CA PRO A 261 10.97 -20.91 8.41
C PRO A 261 12.45 -20.50 8.48
N LEU A 262 12.75 -19.30 8.98
CA LEU A 262 14.13 -18.82 9.16
C LEU A 262 14.94 -19.60 10.22
N ALA A 263 14.28 -20.34 11.10
CA ALA A 263 14.90 -21.10 12.18
C ALA A 263 14.81 -22.63 11.97
N ALA A 264 13.80 -23.11 11.22
CA ALA A 264 13.52 -24.52 10.94
C ALA A 264 14.61 -25.20 10.09
N LEU A 265 15.31 -24.44 9.25
CA LEU A 265 16.44 -24.90 8.45
C LEU A 265 17.68 -25.32 9.26
N HIS A 266 17.78 -24.86 10.51
CA HIS A 266 18.79 -25.32 11.46
C HIS A 266 18.35 -26.60 12.20
N GLY A 267 17.09 -27.00 12.06
CA GLY A 267 16.63 -28.36 12.31
C GLY A 267 16.97 -29.29 11.13
N ARG A 268 16.71 -30.60 11.25
CA ARG A 268 16.84 -31.51 10.10
C ARG A 268 15.54 -31.46 9.27
N PRO A 269 15.50 -30.82 8.10
CA PRO A 269 14.31 -30.85 7.26
C PRO A 269 14.00 -32.30 6.89
N LYS A 270 12.78 -32.74 7.20
CA LYS A 270 12.37 -34.15 7.04
C LYS A 270 12.28 -34.57 5.56
N SER A 271 12.13 -33.62 4.63
CA SER A 271 12.13 -33.82 3.17
C SER A 271 12.31 -32.49 2.40
N GLU A 272 12.69 -32.56 1.12
CA GLU A 272 12.72 -31.38 0.23
C GLU A 272 11.34 -30.70 0.14
N LYS A 273 10.26 -31.48 0.09
CA LYS A 273 8.89 -30.96 0.03
C LYS A 273 8.52 -30.13 1.27
N ALA A 274 8.96 -30.57 2.46
CA ALA A 274 8.75 -29.82 3.69
C ALA A 274 9.51 -28.48 3.66
N LEU A 275 10.77 -28.51 3.24
CA LEU A 275 11.58 -27.30 3.07
C LEU A 275 10.91 -26.31 2.10
N LEU A 276 10.43 -26.77 0.95
CA LEU A 276 9.78 -25.90 -0.03
C LEU A 276 8.43 -25.35 0.48
N SER A 277 7.73 -26.05 1.36
CA SER A 277 6.51 -25.54 1.99
C SER A 277 6.80 -24.43 3.01
N GLU A 278 7.86 -24.56 3.81
CA GLU A 278 8.32 -23.51 4.72
C GLU A 278 8.82 -22.29 3.94
N LEU A 279 9.55 -22.53 2.85
CA LEU A 279 10.00 -21.47 1.95
C LEU A 279 8.82 -20.74 1.30
N ALA A 280 7.76 -21.43 0.90
CA ALA A 280 6.55 -20.81 0.39
C ALA A 280 5.92 -19.86 1.43
N SER A 281 5.85 -20.28 2.70
CA SER A 281 5.35 -19.43 3.79
C SER A 281 6.23 -18.20 4.00
N LEU A 282 7.56 -18.37 3.97
CA LEU A 282 8.50 -17.26 4.10
C LEU A 282 8.38 -16.24 2.95
N ILE A 283 8.30 -16.72 1.72
CA ILE A 283 8.14 -15.88 0.52
C ILE A 283 6.77 -15.17 0.56
N TYR A 284 5.72 -15.85 1.02
CA TYR A 284 4.41 -15.24 1.20
C TYR A 284 4.46 -14.10 2.23
N SER A 285 5.10 -14.31 3.38
CA SER A 285 5.32 -13.25 4.39
C SER A 285 6.14 -12.09 3.79
N ALA A 286 7.20 -12.38 3.03
CA ALA A 286 8.00 -11.36 2.35
C ALA A 286 7.16 -10.54 1.37
N TYR A 287 6.30 -11.19 0.59
CA TYR A 287 5.39 -10.53 -0.33
C TYR A 287 4.45 -9.58 0.42
N GLN A 288 3.81 -10.05 1.49
CA GLN A 288 2.85 -9.26 2.27
C GLN A 288 3.48 -8.04 2.94
N VAL A 289 4.71 -8.17 3.46
CA VAL A 289 5.35 -7.13 4.27
C VAL A 289 6.23 -6.21 3.45
N LEU A 290 6.94 -6.73 2.44
CA LEU A 290 7.97 -5.97 1.71
C LEU A 290 7.51 -5.51 0.32
N VAL A 291 6.54 -6.21 -0.29
CA VAL A 291 6.08 -5.88 -1.65
C VAL A 291 4.72 -5.18 -1.62
N VAL A 292 3.76 -5.74 -0.86
CA VAL A 292 2.41 -5.17 -0.67
C VAL A 292 2.09 -4.83 0.78
N PRO A 293 2.97 -4.11 1.52
CA PRO A 293 2.65 -3.74 2.89
C PRO A 293 1.33 -2.96 2.97
N PRO A 294 0.57 -3.16 4.05
CA PRO A 294 -0.61 -2.36 4.33
C PRO A 294 -0.24 -0.89 4.51
N LEU A 295 -1.23 -0.02 4.32
CA LEU A 295 -1.11 1.41 4.56
C LEU A 295 -1.27 1.71 6.04
N ARG A 296 -0.48 2.61 6.60
CA ARG A 296 -0.66 3.08 7.98
C ARG A 296 -1.76 4.14 8.08
N ILE A 297 -1.84 5.03 7.09
CA ILE A 297 -2.85 6.06 6.94
C ILE A 297 -3.12 6.30 5.44
N PRO A 298 -4.30 6.83 5.07
CA PRO A 298 -4.52 7.34 3.72
C PRO A 298 -3.61 8.54 3.44
N VAL A 299 -3.10 8.63 2.21
CA VAL A 299 -2.16 9.67 1.79
C VAL A 299 -2.66 10.34 0.52
N HIS A 300 -2.83 11.66 0.57
CA HIS A 300 -3.25 12.48 -0.57
C HIS A 300 -2.05 13.22 -1.16
N PHE A 301 -2.15 13.59 -2.45
CA PHE A 301 -1.11 14.33 -3.14
C PHE A 301 -1.28 15.82 -2.87
N GLU A 302 -0.17 16.43 -2.48
CA GLU A 302 -0.03 17.87 -2.40
C GLU A 302 1.21 18.28 -3.20
N ASN A 303 1.18 19.46 -3.80
CA ASN A 303 2.31 19.95 -4.59
C ASN A 303 3.56 20.17 -3.74
N THR A 304 3.36 20.62 -2.50
CA THR A 304 4.44 20.91 -1.54
C THR A 304 4.21 20.10 -0.28
N LEU A 305 5.23 19.34 0.12
CA LEU A 305 5.30 18.63 1.39
C LEU A 305 6.27 19.39 2.31
N THR A 306 5.81 19.86 3.46
CA THR A 306 6.63 20.61 4.41
C THR A 306 6.73 19.86 5.73
N VAL A 307 7.94 19.49 6.13
CA VAL A 307 8.23 18.93 7.45
C VAL A 307 8.73 20.05 8.35
N GLN A 308 8.09 20.21 9.52
CA GLN A 308 8.48 21.21 10.50
C GLN A 308 9.09 20.54 11.74
N PHE A 309 10.40 20.64 11.91
CA PHE A 309 11.06 20.18 13.13
C PHE A 309 10.92 21.24 14.22
N ILE A 310 10.21 20.89 15.30
CA ILE A 310 9.99 21.74 16.46
C ILE A 310 10.81 21.15 17.61
N HIS A 311 11.99 21.70 17.85
CA HIS A 311 12.89 21.27 18.92
C HIS A 311 12.52 21.98 20.23
N VAL A 312 11.89 21.26 21.14
CA VAL A 312 11.58 21.73 22.49
C VAL A 312 12.76 21.36 23.39
N HIS A 313 13.59 22.34 23.75
CA HIS A 313 14.83 22.10 24.49
C HIS A 313 14.80 22.74 25.88
N ALA A 314 15.33 22.03 26.87
CA ALA A 314 15.38 22.50 28.25
C ALA A 314 16.59 23.41 28.55
N SER A 315 17.77 23.13 27.97
CA SER A 315 18.99 23.92 28.24
C SER A 315 19.37 24.85 27.08
N GLU A 316 20.17 25.89 27.36
CA GLU A 316 20.75 26.75 26.32
C GLU A 316 21.80 25.99 25.47
N SER A 317 22.49 25.01 26.06
CA SER A 317 23.42 24.14 25.34
C SER A 317 22.68 23.03 24.60
N LYS A 318 22.49 23.21 23.30
CA LYS A 318 21.90 22.20 22.42
C LYS A 318 22.91 21.06 22.21
N ASP A 319 22.81 19.99 23.01
CA ASP A 319 23.54 18.77 22.70
C ASP A 319 22.97 18.12 21.44
N SER A 320 23.67 18.31 20.31
CA SER A 320 23.30 17.74 19.02
C SER A 320 23.64 16.27 18.86
N SER A 321 24.29 15.64 19.86
CA SER A 321 24.63 14.22 19.83
C SER A 321 23.35 13.37 19.72
N GLY A 322 23.23 12.58 18.67
CA GLY A 322 22.05 11.76 18.37
C GLY A 322 20.82 12.53 17.86
N LEU A 323 20.98 13.80 17.47
CA LEU A 323 19.93 14.59 16.82
C LEU A 323 20.52 15.48 15.72
N ASP A 324 21.11 14.85 14.70
CA ASP A 324 21.57 15.57 13.50
C ASP A 324 20.45 15.73 12.47
N TRP A 325 19.81 16.89 12.48
CA TRP A 325 18.78 17.25 11.50
C TRP A 325 19.26 17.13 10.05
N ASN A 326 20.52 17.46 9.76
CA ASN A 326 21.04 17.40 8.40
C ASN A 326 21.12 15.96 7.91
N GLN A 327 21.48 15.01 8.78
CA GLN A 327 21.49 13.59 8.43
C GLN A 327 20.09 13.05 8.14
N ILE A 328 19.08 13.45 8.92
CA ILE A 328 17.69 13.07 8.67
C ILE A 328 17.23 13.64 7.33
N ILE A 329 17.43 14.95 7.13
CA ILE A 329 17.03 15.69 5.93
C ILE A 329 17.70 15.12 4.68
N LYS A 330 19.00 14.85 4.74
CA LYS A 330 19.76 14.30 3.62
C LYS A 330 19.19 12.96 3.15
N LYS A 331 18.77 12.07 4.06
CA LYS A 331 18.19 10.76 3.70
C LYS A 331 16.92 10.88 2.86
N PHE A 332 16.14 11.94 3.02
CA PHE A 332 14.95 12.17 2.21
C PHE A 332 15.24 12.97 0.94
N HIS A 333 16.14 13.96 1.01
CA HIS A 333 16.53 14.72 -0.18
C HIS A 333 17.25 13.87 -1.22
N ASP A 334 18.17 12.99 -0.79
CA ASP A 334 18.90 12.12 -1.71
C ASP A 334 17.89 11.26 -2.52
N GLU A 335 16.93 10.63 -1.84
CA GLU A 335 15.93 9.76 -2.50
C GLU A 335 14.84 10.55 -3.26
N ALA A 336 14.56 11.80 -2.87
CA ALA A 336 13.69 12.71 -3.61
C ALA A 336 14.34 13.19 -4.91
N ASN A 337 15.62 13.56 -4.86
CA ASN A 337 16.39 14.02 -6.01
C ASN A 337 16.63 12.90 -7.03
N ASP A 338 16.77 11.66 -6.55
CA ASP A 338 16.88 10.47 -7.39
C ASP A 338 15.52 10.06 -8.04
N GLY A 339 14.43 10.78 -7.75
CA GLY A 339 13.10 10.51 -8.30
C GLY A 339 12.43 9.24 -7.76
N GLU A 340 12.88 8.76 -6.59
CA GLU A 340 12.43 7.49 -6.01
C GLU A 340 11.40 7.65 -4.89
N LEU A 341 11.18 8.88 -4.38
CA LEU A 341 10.24 9.17 -3.29
C LEU A 341 9.07 10.09 -3.66
N LEU A 342 9.31 11.12 -4.49
CA LEU A 342 8.32 12.14 -4.88
C LEU A 342 7.73 11.85 -6.26
N PHE A 343 6.62 12.52 -6.60
CA PHE A 343 5.98 12.45 -7.92
C PHE A 343 6.23 13.72 -8.74
N GLY A 344 6.70 13.56 -9.97
CA GLY A 344 6.98 14.67 -10.89
C GLY A 344 7.74 15.82 -10.22
N ASN A 345 7.19 17.05 -10.31
CA ASN A 345 7.79 18.25 -9.71
C ASN A 345 7.20 18.56 -8.32
N GLN A 346 6.91 17.55 -7.51
CA GLN A 346 6.52 17.75 -6.10
C GLN A 346 7.74 18.26 -5.31
N THR A 347 7.54 19.21 -4.40
CA THR A 347 8.63 19.76 -3.58
C THR A 347 8.57 19.20 -2.16
N LEU A 348 9.73 18.93 -1.58
CA LEU A 348 9.89 18.53 -0.19
C LEU A 348 10.74 19.56 0.54
N GLU A 349 10.17 20.18 1.56
CA GLU A 349 10.78 21.26 2.33
C GLU A 349 10.93 20.87 3.80
N PHE A 350 12.01 21.30 4.42
CA PHE A 350 12.26 21.11 5.84
C PHE A 350 12.46 22.46 6.52
N LYS A 351 11.57 22.80 7.45
CA LYS A 351 11.64 24.00 8.29
C LYS A 351 12.06 23.58 9.71
N ARG A 352 12.87 24.39 10.39
CA ARG A 352 13.38 24.11 11.74
C ARG A 352 13.01 25.25 12.68
N TYR A 353 12.48 24.88 13.83
CA TYR A 353 12.05 25.78 14.88
C TYR A 353 12.59 25.29 16.23
N SER A 354 12.76 26.24 17.14
CA SER A 354 13.35 26.00 18.46
C SER A 354 12.47 26.67 19.50
N VAL A 355 12.08 25.92 20.51
CA VAL A 355 11.23 26.39 21.60
C VAL A 355 11.90 26.06 22.91
N ARG A 356 12.03 27.05 23.80
CA ARG A 356 12.54 26.82 25.16
C ARG A 356 11.44 26.18 25.99
N TYR A 357 11.75 25.05 26.62
CA TYR A 357 10.79 24.30 27.44
C TYR A 357 10.24 25.15 28.60
N GLU A 358 11.09 25.96 29.24
CA GLU A 358 10.72 26.84 30.36
C GLU A 358 9.75 27.96 29.96
N GLU A 359 9.79 28.40 28.72
CA GLU A 359 8.94 29.49 28.20
C GLU A 359 7.64 28.97 27.56
N CYS A 360 7.56 27.66 27.36
CA CYS A 360 6.41 27.00 26.75
C CYS A 360 5.53 26.35 27.82
N SER A 361 4.58 27.12 28.35
CA SER A 361 3.62 26.65 29.34
C SER A 361 2.85 25.41 28.85
N ILE A 362 2.48 25.38 27.56
CA ILE A 362 1.84 24.23 26.91
C ILE A 362 2.75 23.00 26.95
N CYS A 363 4.03 23.15 26.63
CA CYS A 363 4.99 22.04 26.62
C CYS A 363 5.14 21.43 28.03
N SER A 364 5.27 22.29 29.04
CA SER A 364 5.38 21.86 30.43
C SER A 364 4.11 21.14 30.92
N PHE A 365 2.94 21.67 30.57
CA PHE A 365 1.65 21.06 30.87
C PHE A 365 1.46 19.73 30.15
N ALA A 366 1.79 19.66 28.85
CA ALA A 366 1.66 18.46 28.04
C ALA A 366 2.51 17.31 28.61
N VAL A 367 3.79 17.57 28.89
CA VAL A 367 4.71 16.57 29.47
C VAL A 367 4.23 16.13 30.85
N SER A 368 4.02 17.07 31.78
CA SER A 368 3.61 16.72 33.16
C SER A 368 2.29 15.96 33.21
N ARG A 369 1.31 16.31 32.37
CA ARG A 369 0.01 15.66 32.34
C ARG A 369 0.01 14.29 31.65
N SER A 370 1.07 13.97 30.91
CA SER A 370 1.20 12.72 30.16
C SER A 370 2.17 11.72 30.79
N ILE A 371 2.84 12.08 31.89
CA ILE A 371 3.66 11.14 32.66
C ILE A 371 2.76 10.14 33.37
N ASN A 372 3.04 8.86 33.14
CA ASN A 372 2.43 7.73 33.82
C ASN A 372 3.53 6.80 34.35
N SER A 373 3.21 6.00 35.37
CA SER A 373 4.11 4.99 35.92
C SER A 373 3.70 3.58 35.50
N TYR A 374 4.66 2.70 35.32
CA TYR A 374 4.43 1.26 35.14
C TYR A 374 5.43 0.46 35.98
N THR A 375 5.06 -0.78 36.29
CA THR A 375 5.95 -1.71 36.99
C THR A 375 6.41 -2.78 36.02
N SER A 376 7.72 -2.83 35.79
CA SER A 376 8.39 -3.83 34.97
C SER A 376 8.92 -4.95 35.87
N ARG A 377 9.00 -6.17 35.32
CA ARG A 377 9.52 -7.35 36.01
C ARG A 377 10.76 -7.83 35.28
N PHE A 378 11.94 -7.58 35.84
CA PHE A 378 13.19 -8.07 35.26
C PHE A 378 13.57 -9.41 35.89
N LEU A 379 13.93 -10.37 35.05
CA LEU A 379 14.53 -11.63 35.49
C LEU A 379 16.04 -11.53 35.28
N PHE A 380 16.75 -11.15 36.34
CA PHE A 380 18.20 -11.36 36.43
C PHE A 380 18.40 -12.75 37.06
N ASP A 381 19.01 -12.84 38.25
CA ASP A 381 19.06 -14.10 39.02
C ASP A 381 17.76 -14.36 39.81
N ASN A 382 17.06 -13.29 40.21
CA ASN A 382 15.74 -13.31 40.85
C ASN A 382 14.82 -12.27 40.20
N TYR A 383 13.51 -12.47 40.31
CA TYR A 383 12.54 -11.50 39.81
C TYR A 383 12.60 -10.20 40.61
N THR A 384 12.99 -9.12 39.93
CA THR A 384 13.04 -7.76 40.49
C THR A 384 11.96 -6.92 39.85
N LEU A 385 11.17 -6.22 40.67
CA LEU A 385 10.17 -5.27 40.20
C LEU A 385 10.77 -3.87 40.20
N ILE A 386 10.73 -3.20 39.04
CA ILE A 386 11.23 -1.83 38.87
C ILE A 386 10.06 -0.95 38.43
N VAL A 387 9.77 0.09 39.21
CA VAL A 387 8.80 1.11 38.84
C VAL A 387 9.50 2.14 37.97
N SER A 388 8.99 2.32 36.77
CA SER A 388 9.53 3.24 35.77
C SER A 388 8.43 4.17 35.27
N GLU A 389 8.81 5.36 34.84
CA GLU A 389 7.90 6.35 34.27
C GLU A 389 7.95 6.31 32.74
N TYR A 390 6.86 6.71 32.09
CA TYR A 390 6.77 6.83 30.65
C TYR A 390 5.80 7.96 30.27
N LEU A 391 5.88 8.43 29.02
CA LEU A 391 4.97 9.41 28.48
C LEU A 391 3.88 8.72 27.65
N ASP A 392 2.62 8.98 27.97
CA ASP A 392 1.48 8.55 27.15
C ASP A 392 1.42 9.38 25.87
N SER A 393 1.69 8.74 24.73
CA SER A 393 1.79 9.43 23.45
C SER A 393 0.44 9.97 22.98
N LYS A 394 -0.67 9.26 23.26
CA LYS A 394 -2.03 9.68 22.87
C LYS A 394 -2.46 10.89 23.68
N ARG A 395 -2.11 10.93 24.96
CA ARG A 395 -2.40 12.09 25.81
C ARG A 395 -1.60 13.32 25.37
N LEU A 396 -0.32 13.14 25.05
CA LEU A 396 0.52 14.21 24.48
C LEU A 396 -0.06 14.72 23.16
N HIS A 397 -0.40 13.81 22.24
CA HIS A 397 -1.02 14.13 20.97
C HIS A 397 -2.29 14.96 21.16
N GLN A 398 -3.22 14.50 21.99
CA GLN A 398 -4.46 15.22 22.28
C GLN A 398 -4.19 16.65 22.77
N ILE A 399 -3.30 16.83 23.76
CA ILE A 399 -3.01 18.15 24.32
C ILE A 399 -2.40 19.08 23.26
N LEU A 400 -1.46 18.58 22.45
CA LEU A 400 -0.82 19.37 21.39
C LEU A 400 -1.79 19.73 20.26
N SER A 401 -2.67 18.81 19.87
CA SER A 401 -3.72 19.08 18.87
C SER A 401 -4.72 20.12 19.40
N ASP A 402 -5.19 19.97 20.63
CA ASP A 402 -6.16 20.90 21.25
C ASP A 402 -5.60 22.32 21.46
N SER A 403 -4.27 22.45 21.55
CA SER A 403 -3.58 23.71 21.78
C SER A 403 -2.73 24.20 20.61
N ALA A 404 -2.94 23.65 19.41
CA ALA A 404 -2.07 23.87 18.23
C ALA A 404 -1.89 25.36 17.88
N GLU A 405 -2.98 26.13 17.85
CA GLU A 405 -2.94 27.56 17.51
C GLU A 405 -2.18 28.38 18.56
N GLU A 406 -2.45 28.13 19.84
CA GLU A 406 -1.76 28.80 20.94
C GLU A 406 -0.27 28.41 20.96
N PHE A 407 0.04 27.14 20.69
CA PHE A 407 1.41 26.66 20.57
C PHE A 407 2.13 27.41 19.45
N ARG A 408 1.53 27.52 18.25
CA ARG A 408 2.12 28.26 17.11
C ARG A 408 2.41 29.70 17.48
N ARG A 409 1.50 30.36 18.19
CA ARG A 409 1.68 31.73 18.68
C ARG A 409 2.86 31.85 19.63
N VAL A 410 2.94 30.99 20.66
CA VAL A 410 4.02 31.00 21.65
C VAL A 410 5.37 30.62 21.04
N ALA A 411 5.37 29.70 20.09
CA ALA A 411 6.57 29.22 19.40
C ALA A 411 7.00 30.13 18.22
N GLY A 412 6.25 31.19 17.90
CA GLY A 412 6.55 32.09 16.79
C GLY A 412 6.53 31.40 15.43
N LEU A 413 5.67 30.39 15.24
CA LEU A 413 5.55 29.64 13.99
C LEU A 413 4.69 30.43 13.00
N PRO A 414 5.07 30.48 11.71
CA PRO A 414 4.24 31.12 10.68
C PRO A 414 2.94 30.36 10.47
N GLU A 415 1.90 31.07 10.02
CA GLU A 415 0.66 30.44 9.57
C GLU A 415 0.91 29.47 8.40
N GLU A 416 0.06 28.46 8.29
CA GLU A 416 0.19 27.45 7.24
C GLU A 416 -0.16 28.02 5.87
N GLU A 417 0.71 27.75 4.89
CA GLU A 417 0.49 28.14 3.50
C GLU A 417 -0.60 27.25 2.87
N LEU A 418 -1.61 27.87 2.26
CA LEU A 418 -2.70 27.18 1.58
C LEU A 418 -2.15 26.28 0.45
N GLY A 419 -2.55 25.01 0.42
CA GLY A 419 -2.14 24.04 -0.61
C GLY A 419 -0.78 23.35 -0.35
N SER A 420 -0.30 23.39 0.90
CA SER A 420 0.87 22.62 1.35
C SER A 420 0.48 21.60 2.42
N ARG A 421 1.06 20.39 2.37
CA ARG A 421 0.92 19.43 3.48
C ARG A 421 1.99 19.72 4.52
N VAL A 422 1.58 20.27 5.65
CA VAL A 422 2.49 20.53 6.77
C VAL A 422 2.44 19.37 7.78
N LEU A 423 3.61 18.81 8.12
CA LEU A 423 3.75 17.80 9.16
C LEU A 423 4.67 18.32 10.28
N PRO A 424 4.12 18.70 11.45
CA PRO A 424 4.90 19.06 12.62
C PRO A 424 5.52 17.84 13.31
N ILE A 425 6.78 17.99 13.72
CA ILE A 425 7.55 17.00 14.45
C ILE A 425 8.02 17.64 15.76
N TYR A 426 7.36 17.28 16.84
CA TYR A 426 7.70 17.73 18.18
C TYR A 426 8.80 16.84 18.75
N VAL A 427 9.97 17.42 19.02
CA VAL A 427 11.07 16.72 19.68
C VAL A 427 11.28 17.32 21.06
N PHE A 428 10.84 16.58 22.08
CA PHE A 428 11.02 16.93 23.49
C PHE A 428 12.39 16.45 23.97
N ASP A 429 13.34 17.37 24.04
CA ASP A 429 14.68 17.16 24.58
C ASP A 429 14.71 17.61 26.04
N LEU A 430 14.33 16.68 26.93
CA LEU A 430 14.05 16.96 28.33
C LEU A 430 15.32 16.81 29.18
N ASP A 431 15.53 17.77 30.08
CA ASP A 431 16.58 17.72 31.10
C ASP A 431 16.15 16.86 32.30
N TYR A 432 15.76 15.61 32.04
CA TYR A 432 15.41 14.63 33.06
C TYR A 432 16.48 13.54 33.13
N ASN A 433 16.87 13.17 34.35
CA ASN A 433 17.79 12.05 34.59
C ASN A 433 17.05 10.70 34.55
N THR A 434 15.75 10.69 34.77
CA THR A 434 14.89 9.51 34.57
C THR A 434 14.66 9.29 33.08
N ILE A 435 14.67 8.02 32.67
CA ILE A 435 14.37 7.66 31.27
C ILE A 435 12.87 7.80 31.06
N LEU A 436 12.47 8.66 30.14
CA LEU A 436 11.09 8.75 29.66
C LEU A 436 11.04 8.33 28.19
N LEU A 437 10.32 7.26 27.93
CA LEU A 437 9.97 6.79 26.59
C LEU A 437 8.48 6.98 26.35
N LEU A 438 8.08 7.12 25.09
CA LEU A 438 6.69 7.13 24.67
C LEU A 438 6.12 5.71 24.75
N ASP A 439 4.99 5.57 25.43
CA ASP A 439 4.29 4.30 25.63
C ASP A 439 5.21 3.17 26.09
N ARG A 440 6.21 3.50 26.93
CA ARG A 440 7.25 2.61 27.50
C ARG A 440 8.33 2.14 26.52
N TYR A 441 8.04 2.03 25.23
CA TYR A 441 8.93 1.38 24.27
C TYR A 441 9.54 2.31 23.22
N HIS A 442 8.89 3.43 22.92
CA HIS A 442 9.16 4.21 21.71
C HIS A 442 9.91 5.50 22.04
N GLN A 443 10.94 5.81 21.24
CA GLN A 443 11.54 7.15 21.25
C GLN A 443 10.74 8.14 20.39
N SER A 444 9.98 7.63 19.41
CA SER A 444 9.19 8.42 18.47
C SER A 444 7.91 7.67 18.11
N VAL A 445 6.79 8.38 18.11
CA VAL A 445 5.46 7.87 17.72
C VAL A 445 4.90 8.74 16.61
N ALA A 446 4.38 8.06 15.57
CA ALA A 446 3.78 8.67 14.39
C ALA A 446 2.24 8.69 14.51
N PHE A 447 1.66 9.88 14.40
CA PHE A 447 0.21 10.10 14.25
C PHE A 447 -0.10 10.50 12.81
N LYS A 448 -1.39 10.64 12.47
CA LYS A 448 -1.82 11.06 11.12
C LYS A 448 -1.37 12.48 10.79
N ASP A 449 -1.35 13.34 11.80
CA ASP A 449 -1.23 14.79 11.75
C ASP A 449 0.07 15.32 12.35
N MET A 450 0.80 14.53 13.15
CA MET A 450 2.08 14.93 13.74
C MET A 450 2.98 13.75 14.09
N VAL A 451 4.25 14.03 14.39
CA VAL A 451 5.18 13.09 15.01
C VAL A 451 5.61 13.66 16.36
N ILE A 452 5.67 12.81 17.38
CA ILE A 452 6.16 13.17 18.71
C ILE A 452 7.36 12.28 19.02
N ALA A 453 8.48 12.89 19.39
CA ALA A 453 9.67 12.19 19.85
C ALA A 453 10.15 12.75 21.19
N VAL A 454 10.81 11.90 21.98
CA VAL A 454 11.35 12.24 23.29
C VAL A 454 12.77 11.71 23.45
N ARG A 455 13.62 12.52 24.10
CA ARG A 455 14.93 12.10 24.62
C ARG A 455 15.16 12.72 25.99
N THR A 456 15.98 12.06 26.79
CA THR A 456 16.34 12.47 28.17
C THR A 456 17.86 12.47 28.34
N LYS A 457 18.39 12.89 29.50
CA LYS A 457 19.85 12.97 29.75
C LYS A 457 20.54 11.61 29.71
N THR A 458 19.88 10.58 30.20
CA THR A 458 20.40 9.22 30.18
C THR A 458 20.59 8.77 28.74
N ALA A 459 21.76 8.21 28.41
CA ALA A 459 22.10 7.89 27.02
C ALA A 459 21.59 6.51 26.56
N GLN A 460 21.44 5.57 27.49
CA GLN A 460 21.13 4.17 27.19
C GLN A 460 20.18 3.56 28.22
N THR A 461 19.34 2.63 27.77
CA THR A 461 18.52 1.78 28.63
C THR A 461 18.45 0.35 28.09
N VAL A 462 18.24 -0.62 28.98
CA VAL A 462 17.85 -1.97 28.58
C VAL A 462 16.42 -1.92 28.05
N SER A 463 16.19 -2.48 26.86
CA SER A 463 14.85 -2.61 26.30
C SER A 463 14.20 -3.94 26.69
N ASP A 464 12.88 -4.01 26.52
CA ASP A 464 12.11 -5.24 26.71
C ASP A 464 12.25 -6.23 25.54
N TYR A 465 13.15 -5.95 24.58
CA TYR A 465 13.42 -6.80 23.44
C TYR A 465 14.75 -7.55 23.61
N SER A 466 14.81 -8.74 23.04
CA SER A 466 16.03 -9.51 22.90
C SER A 466 16.28 -9.89 21.45
N CYS A 467 17.55 -9.95 21.07
CA CYS A 467 18.00 -10.51 19.80
C CYS A 467 19.22 -11.39 20.02
N ASN A 468 19.29 -12.50 19.30
CA ASN A 468 20.44 -13.40 19.29
C ASN A 468 20.83 -13.87 20.71
N GLY A 469 19.84 -14.03 21.60
CA GLY A 469 20.00 -14.47 23.00
C GLY A 469 20.52 -13.40 23.96
N ARG A 470 20.43 -12.12 23.59
CA ARG A 470 20.88 -10.97 24.39
C ARG A 470 19.80 -9.90 24.42
N HIS A 471 19.72 -9.14 25.52
CA HIS A 471 18.87 -7.95 25.57
C HIS A 471 19.35 -6.88 24.59
N VAL A 472 18.41 -6.23 23.91
CA VAL A 472 18.66 -5.06 23.08
C VAL A 472 18.79 -3.84 23.98
N PHE A 473 19.83 -3.04 23.74
CA PHE A 473 20.03 -1.76 24.42
C PHE A 473 19.54 -0.63 23.51
N THR A 474 18.65 0.21 24.02
CA THR A 474 18.15 1.38 23.29
C THR A 474 19.04 2.58 23.60
N ARG A 475 19.62 3.19 22.56
CA ARG A 475 20.37 4.45 22.65
C ARG A 475 19.38 5.61 22.66
N THR A 476 18.84 5.91 23.84
CA THR A 476 17.72 6.85 24.04
C THR A 476 17.97 8.28 23.53
N ARG A 477 19.24 8.70 23.36
CA ARG A 477 19.57 10.01 22.77
C ARG A 477 19.63 10.00 21.24
N GLU A 478 19.78 8.85 20.60
CA GLU A 478 19.82 8.74 19.13
C GLU A 478 18.40 8.67 18.56
N LEU A 479 17.98 9.76 17.92
CA LEU A 479 16.64 9.93 17.38
C LEU A 479 16.60 9.89 15.86
N GLU A 480 17.73 9.87 15.16
CA GLU A 480 17.76 9.94 13.70
C GLU A 480 17.00 8.79 13.05
N ARG A 481 17.19 7.57 13.52
CA ARG A 481 16.49 6.38 13.00
C ARG A 481 14.99 6.38 13.36
N PRO A 482 14.59 6.51 14.64
CA PRO A 482 13.17 6.60 15.01
C PRO A 482 12.42 7.70 14.25
N LEU A 483 13.03 8.89 14.08
CA LEU A 483 12.40 10.00 13.37
C LEU A 483 12.21 9.70 11.87
N VAL A 484 13.19 9.09 11.20
CA VAL A 484 13.03 8.64 9.80
C VAL A 484 11.86 7.67 9.68
N GLY A 485 11.77 6.68 10.58
CA GLY A 485 10.65 5.73 10.59
C GLY A 485 9.29 6.39 10.85
N SER A 486 9.21 7.34 11.79
CA SER A 486 7.96 8.05 12.06
C SER A 486 7.55 8.99 10.93
N LEU A 487 8.51 9.65 10.28
CA LEU A 487 8.28 10.48 9.09
C LEU A 487 7.65 9.67 7.95
N LEU A 488 8.18 8.48 7.66
CA LEU A 488 7.65 7.58 6.64
C LEU A 488 6.19 7.18 6.91
N GLN A 489 5.85 6.94 8.18
CA GLN A 489 4.49 6.59 8.60
C GLN A 489 3.53 7.77 8.44
N SER A 490 3.86 8.94 8.97
CA SER A 490 2.96 10.10 8.98
C SER A 490 2.87 10.81 7.65
N MET A 491 3.96 10.94 6.90
CA MET A 491 3.96 11.66 5.62
C MET A 491 3.51 10.76 4.45
N TRP A 492 4.01 9.53 4.38
CA TRP A 492 3.76 8.62 3.24
C TRP A 492 2.97 7.36 3.59
N GLY A 493 2.45 7.23 4.81
CA GLY A 493 1.60 6.10 5.19
C GLY A 493 2.32 4.76 5.18
N VAL A 494 3.66 4.74 5.17
CA VAL A 494 4.45 3.50 5.09
C VAL A 494 4.30 2.74 6.40
N SER A 495 3.82 1.50 6.34
CA SER A 495 3.71 0.65 7.54
C SER A 495 5.10 0.18 8.01
N PRO A 496 5.34 0.12 9.34
CA PRO A 496 6.51 -0.56 9.89
C PRO A 496 6.63 -1.99 9.39
N THR A 497 7.87 -2.46 9.16
CA THR A 497 8.12 -3.79 8.59
C THR A 497 7.79 -4.95 9.54
N HIS A 498 7.43 -4.71 10.80
CA HIS A 498 6.89 -5.76 11.67
C HIS A 498 5.37 -5.77 11.77
N LEU A 499 4.66 -4.88 11.10
CA LEU A 499 3.20 -4.79 11.21
C LEU A 499 2.53 -5.28 9.94
N LEU A 500 1.57 -6.19 10.12
CA LEU A 500 0.72 -6.73 9.07
C LEU A 500 -0.75 -6.61 9.49
N TRP A 501 -1.66 -6.40 8.54
CA TRP A 501 -3.10 -6.57 8.81
C TRP A 501 -3.54 -7.97 8.43
N SER A 502 -4.22 -8.66 9.34
CA SER A 502 -4.82 -9.96 9.07
C SER A 502 -6.34 -9.85 8.94
N PRO A 503 -6.89 -10.01 7.72
CA PRO A 503 -8.35 -10.02 7.53
C PRO A 503 -9.03 -11.18 8.26
N THR A 504 -8.34 -12.30 8.45
CA THR A 504 -8.90 -13.50 9.12
C THR A 504 -9.02 -13.31 10.63
N HIS A 505 -8.05 -12.64 11.25
CA HIS A 505 -8.08 -12.33 12.68
C HIS A 505 -8.78 -11.00 12.97
N ASN A 506 -9.08 -10.22 11.92
CA ASN A 506 -9.57 -8.85 12.00
C ASN A 506 -8.72 -7.99 12.96
N SER A 507 -7.40 -8.17 12.90
CA SER A 507 -6.44 -7.53 13.80
C SER A 507 -5.11 -7.25 13.11
N THR A 508 -4.34 -6.33 13.68
CA THR A 508 -2.94 -6.13 13.33
C THR A 508 -2.09 -7.20 13.99
N LEU A 509 -1.29 -7.90 13.19
CA LEU A 509 -0.31 -8.88 13.64
C LEU A 509 1.08 -8.24 13.70
N VAL A 510 1.88 -8.73 14.64
CA VAL A 510 3.29 -8.35 14.80
C VAL A 510 4.16 -9.52 14.36
N ASP A 511 5.09 -9.27 13.43
CA ASP A 511 6.09 -10.24 12.96
C ASP A 511 7.47 -9.57 12.83
N TYR A 512 8.38 -9.86 13.75
CA TYR A 512 9.70 -9.22 13.77
C TYR A 512 10.69 -9.80 12.74
N SER A 513 10.29 -10.79 11.93
CA SER A 513 11.15 -11.39 10.89
C SER A 513 11.77 -10.36 9.96
N TRP A 514 11.03 -9.28 9.66
CA TRP A 514 11.45 -8.22 8.73
C TRP A 514 11.88 -6.92 9.43
N SER A 515 12.13 -6.96 10.74
CA SER A 515 12.64 -5.81 11.52
C SER A 515 14.17 -5.76 11.61
N VAL A 516 14.85 -6.44 10.68
CA VAL A 516 16.32 -6.48 10.55
C VAL A 516 16.74 -6.11 9.13
N GLY A 517 18.02 -5.85 8.91
CA GLY A 517 18.53 -5.41 7.61
C GLY A 517 18.31 -3.92 7.36
N GLN A 518 18.13 -3.53 6.10
CA GLN A 518 18.03 -2.12 5.70
C GLN A 518 16.62 -1.57 5.92
N THR A 519 16.24 -1.34 7.18
CA THR A 519 14.94 -0.78 7.57
C THR A 519 15.10 0.20 8.74
N PRO A 520 14.43 1.37 8.71
CA PRO A 520 14.39 2.26 9.88
C PRO A 520 13.43 1.78 10.96
N PHE A 521 12.66 0.71 10.69
CA PHE A 521 11.60 0.22 11.57
C PHE A 521 12.07 -0.91 12.51
N GLY A 522 11.36 -1.02 13.64
CA GLY A 522 11.58 -2.07 14.62
C GLY A 522 12.78 -1.81 15.54
N PRO A 523 12.98 -2.64 16.56
CA PRO A 523 14.06 -2.48 17.52
C PRO A 523 15.36 -3.20 17.13
N PHE A 524 15.35 -4.01 16.06
CA PHE A 524 16.45 -4.91 15.70
C PHE A 524 17.31 -4.43 14.52
N SER A 525 16.97 -3.28 13.92
CA SER A 525 17.83 -2.60 12.95
C SER A 525 18.24 -1.23 13.45
N GLU A 526 19.53 -0.93 13.27
CA GLU A 526 20.14 0.37 13.58
C GLU A 526 20.32 1.24 12.31
N ILE A 527 19.90 0.73 11.15
CA ILE A 527 20.02 1.44 9.88
C ILE A 527 18.88 2.44 9.74
N SER A 528 19.21 3.62 9.21
CA SER A 528 18.23 4.67 8.92
C SER A 528 18.15 5.04 7.43
N SER A 529 18.92 4.37 6.57
CA SER A 529 18.78 4.52 5.11
C SER A 529 17.53 3.80 4.60
N LEU A 530 17.01 4.25 3.47
CA LEU A 530 15.80 3.69 2.86
C LEU A 530 16.14 2.57 1.88
N SER A 531 15.43 1.44 1.99
CA SER A 531 15.44 0.38 0.99
C SER A 531 14.35 0.63 -0.06
N PHE A 532 14.33 -0.16 -1.13
CA PHE A 532 13.24 -0.08 -2.12
C PHE A 532 11.85 -0.27 -1.49
N VAL A 533 11.76 -1.03 -0.39
CA VAL A 533 10.50 -1.35 0.30
C VAL A 533 9.81 -0.08 0.78
N GLN A 534 10.54 0.82 1.44
CA GLN A 534 9.97 2.06 1.95
C GLN A 534 9.63 3.04 0.81
N LYS A 535 10.45 3.08 -0.23
CA LYS A 535 10.30 3.99 -1.39
C LYS A 535 9.11 3.62 -2.26
N ASP A 536 9.02 2.34 -2.64
CA ASP A 536 7.91 1.82 -3.43
C ASP A 536 6.60 1.90 -2.63
N ALA A 537 6.63 1.60 -1.32
CA ALA A 537 5.44 1.77 -0.46
C ALA A 537 4.99 3.23 -0.41
N ALA A 538 5.91 4.18 -0.23
CA ALA A 538 5.58 5.60 -0.16
C ALA A 538 4.83 6.10 -1.40
N ARG A 539 5.31 5.73 -2.60
CA ARG A 539 4.66 6.10 -3.87
C ARG A 539 3.36 5.33 -4.09
N ARG A 540 3.37 4.01 -3.85
CA ARG A 540 2.17 3.17 -4.02
C ARG A 540 1.02 3.61 -3.12
N ASN A 541 1.29 3.99 -1.88
CA ASN A 541 0.26 4.35 -0.90
C ASN A 541 -0.59 5.55 -1.36
N PHE A 542 0.05 6.54 -1.98
CA PHE A 542 -0.64 7.66 -2.61
C PHE A 542 -1.57 7.19 -3.74
N LEU A 543 -1.04 6.37 -4.65
CA LEU A 543 -1.78 5.89 -5.82
C LEU A 543 -2.97 5.00 -5.40
N LEU A 544 -2.77 4.13 -4.41
CA LEU A 544 -3.84 3.29 -3.86
C LEU A 544 -4.92 4.12 -3.17
N THR A 545 -4.54 5.15 -2.40
CA THR A 545 -5.50 6.06 -1.76
C THR A 545 -6.33 6.79 -2.83
N SER A 546 -5.67 7.28 -3.88
CA SER A 546 -6.32 8.00 -4.98
C SER A 546 -7.24 7.09 -5.79
N LEU A 547 -6.79 5.89 -6.16
CA LEU A 547 -7.63 4.89 -6.82
C LEU A 547 -8.87 4.55 -6.00
N ASN A 548 -8.70 4.34 -4.69
CA ASN A 548 -9.83 4.05 -3.80
C ASN A 548 -10.83 5.21 -3.79
N TYR A 549 -10.36 6.45 -3.75
CA TYR A 549 -11.20 7.64 -3.83
C TYR A 549 -11.91 7.76 -5.18
N SER A 550 -11.19 7.64 -6.30
CA SER A 550 -11.78 7.75 -7.65
C SER A 550 -12.78 6.62 -7.92
N ILE A 551 -12.53 5.39 -7.44
CA ILE A 551 -13.48 4.27 -7.55
C ILE A 551 -14.74 4.53 -6.72
N THR A 552 -14.58 4.92 -5.44
CA THR A 552 -15.73 5.18 -4.55
C THR A 552 -16.57 6.33 -5.10
N SER A 553 -15.94 7.41 -5.52
CA SER A 553 -16.63 8.57 -6.13
C SER A 553 -17.32 8.21 -7.44
N ALA A 554 -16.73 7.34 -8.27
CA ALA A 554 -17.37 6.86 -9.49
C ALA A 554 -18.60 5.99 -9.18
N ILE A 555 -18.54 5.16 -8.14
CA ILE A 555 -19.69 4.39 -7.66
C ILE A 555 -20.81 5.35 -7.22
N ASP A 556 -20.49 6.39 -6.44
CA ASP A 556 -21.48 7.39 -6.00
C ASP A 556 -22.16 8.08 -7.20
N VAL A 557 -21.41 8.44 -8.23
CA VAL A 557 -21.95 9.02 -9.48
C VAL A 557 -22.90 8.03 -10.18
N LEU A 558 -22.49 6.78 -10.31
CA LEU A 558 -23.30 5.74 -10.95
C LEU A 558 -24.58 5.43 -10.16
N GLU A 559 -24.49 5.35 -8.83
CA GLU A 559 -25.64 5.14 -7.95
C GLU A 559 -26.61 6.32 -8.01
N SER A 560 -26.09 7.55 -8.09
CA SER A 560 -26.92 8.75 -8.31
C SER A 560 -27.65 8.67 -9.65
N VAL A 561 -26.99 8.29 -10.74
CA VAL A 561 -27.63 8.06 -12.04
C VAL A 561 -28.73 7.00 -11.95
N TYR A 562 -28.46 5.89 -11.25
CA TYR A 562 -29.43 4.82 -11.06
C TYR A 562 -30.64 5.29 -10.25
N ALA A 563 -30.43 6.03 -9.17
CA ALA A 563 -31.49 6.57 -8.31
C ALA A 563 -32.43 7.54 -9.04
N HIS A 564 -31.92 8.29 -10.04
CA HIS A 564 -32.71 9.21 -10.85
C HIS A 564 -33.34 8.57 -12.10
N GLY A 565 -33.49 7.24 -12.13
CA GLY A 565 -34.19 6.52 -13.20
C GLY A 565 -33.31 6.14 -14.39
N GLY A 566 -31.98 6.24 -14.27
CA GLY A 566 -31.02 5.81 -15.27
C GLY A 566 -30.48 6.93 -16.17
N ASP A 567 -29.38 6.62 -16.86
CA ASP A 567 -28.58 7.55 -17.67
C ASP A 567 -29.40 8.25 -18.77
N ARG A 568 -30.30 7.53 -19.44
CA ARG A 568 -31.14 8.08 -20.52
C ARG A 568 -32.27 8.97 -20.06
N ASN A 569 -32.77 8.76 -18.85
CA ASN A 569 -33.87 9.55 -18.30
C ASN A 569 -33.35 10.82 -17.64
N LEU A 570 -32.18 10.72 -17.01
CA LEU A 570 -31.50 11.84 -16.37
C LEU A 570 -30.83 12.78 -17.39
N LEU A 571 -30.08 12.25 -18.37
CA LEU A 571 -29.21 13.05 -19.22
C LEU A 571 -29.83 13.32 -20.61
N LYS A 572 -29.81 14.59 -21.05
CA LYS A 572 -30.22 14.98 -22.43
C LYS A 572 -29.28 14.35 -23.46
N GLN A 573 -29.72 14.19 -24.72
CA GLN A 573 -28.97 13.50 -25.78
C GLN A 573 -27.49 13.91 -25.89
N ASN A 574 -27.16 15.21 -25.84
CA ASN A 574 -25.77 15.68 -25.92
C ASN A 574 -24.98 15.37 -24.64
N GLN A 575 -25.59 15.55 -23.47
CA GLN A 575 -24.98 15.26 -22.17
C GLN A 575 -24.76 13.76 -21.99
N HIS A 576 -25.69 12.94 -22.47
CA HIS A 576 -25.59 11.48 -22.48
C HIS A 576 -24.39 11.02 -23.31
N VAL A 577 -24.22 11.55 -24.53
CA VAL A 577 -23.06 11.21 -25.37
C VAL A 577 -21.74 11.58 -24.69
N GLU A 578 -21.65 12.78 -24.10
CA GLU A 578 -20.45 13.18 -23.37
C GLU A 578 -20.19 12.30 -22.15
N PHE A 579 -21.22 11.99 -21.35
CA PHE A 579 -21.12 11.11 -20.19
C PHE A 579 -20.57 9.74 -20.57
N ILE A 580 -21.08 9.12 -21.64
CA ILE A 580 -20.61 7.82 -22.12
C ILE A 580 -19.14 7.89 -22.56
N GLN A 581 -18.75 8.95 -23.28
CA GLN A 581 -17.37 9.13 -23.71
C GLN A 581 -16.42 9.30 -22.52
N ARG A 582 -16.81 10.11 -21.53
CA ARG A 582 -16.07 10.35 -20.29
C ARG A 582 -15.96 9.09 -19.46
N TRP A 583 -17.03 8.32 -19.32
CA TRP A 583 -17.05 7.06 -18.59
C TRP A 583 -16.07 6.05 -19.18
N HIS A 584 -16.09 5.84 -20.50
CA HIS A 584 -15.16 4.90 -21.14
C HIS A 584 -13.72 5.39 -21.08
N LEU A 585 -13.47 6.70 -21.20
CA LEU A 585 -12.12 7.26 -21.05
C LEU A 585 -11.61 7.11 -19.60
N PHE A 586 -12.46 7.40 -18.61
CA PHE A 586 -12.18 7.19 -17.19
C PHE A 586 -11.82 5.74 -16.90
N ARG A 587 -12.67 4.79 -17.34
CA ARG A 587 -12.46 3.35 -17.15
C ARG A 587 -11.15 2.89 -17.77
N TYR A 588 -10.85 3.36 -18.99
CA TYR A 588 -9.62 3.05 -19.70
C TYR A 588 -8.39 3.59 -18.97
N LYS A 589 -8.43 4.84 -18.49
CA LYS A 589 -7.36 5.43 -17.69
C LYS A 589 -7.13 4.66 -16.38
N LEU A 590 -8.20 4.19 -15.71
CA LEU A 590 -8.06 3.32 -14.53
C LEU A 590 -7.37 1.98 -14.84
N ASP A 591 -7.73 1.32 -15.95
CA ASP A 591 -7.05 0.07 -16.36
C ASP A 591 -5.56 0.32 -16.64
N LYS A 592 -5.24 1.43 -17.31
CA LYS A 592 -3.86 1.81 -17.58
C LYS A 592 -3.11 2.20 -16.30
N ALA A 593 -3.75 2.86 -15.35
CA ALA A 593 -3.16 3.15 -14.05
C ALA A 593 -2.81 1.87 -13.28
N VAL A 594 -3.73 0.90 -13.22
CA VAL A 594 -3.49 -0.42 -12.60
C VAL A 594 -2.38 -1.16 -13.36
N SER A 595 -2.37 -1.12 -14.69
CA SER A 595 -1.31 -1.74 -15.50
C SER A 595 0.06 -1.09 -15.26
N SER A 596 0.17 0.23 -15.23
CA SER A 596 1.43 0.91 -14.91
C SER A 596 1.88 0.61 -13.47
N LEU A 597 0.95 0.62 -12.51
CA LEU A 597 1.25 0.30 -11.11
C LEU A 597 1.73 -1.16 -10.94
N SER A 598 1.22 -2.10 -11.74
CA SER A 598 1.66 -3.51 -11.71
C SER A 598 3.11 -3.68 -12.15
N HIS A 599 3.57 -2.80 -13.04
CA HIS A 599 4.95 -2.72 -13.47
C HIS A 599 5.72 -1.67 -12.66
N PHE A 600 5.26 -1.30 -11.46
CA PHE A 600 5.96 -0.33 -10.61
C PHE A 600 6.37 0.99 -11.31
N ASP A 601 5.66 1.35 -12.38
CA ASP A 601 5.81 2.61 -13.12
C ASP A 601 4.88 3.62 -12.47
N PHE A 602 5.37 4.15 -11.35
CA PHE A 602 4.59 5.04 -10.51
C PHE A 602 4.31 6.38 -11.19
N GLU A 603 5.17 6.88 -12.08
CA GLU A 603 4.95 8.15 -12.80
C GLU A 603 3.81 8.02 -13.81
N MET A 604 3.79 6.96 -14.62
CA MET A 604 2.67 6.75 -15.54
C MET A 604 1.37 6.45 -14.80
N ALA A 605 1.43 5.64 -13.73
CA ALA A 605 0.26 5.39 -12.90
C ALA A 605 -0.31 6.68 -12.29
N PHE A 606 0.58 7.56 -11.80
CA PHE A 606 0.23 8.89 -11.28
C PHE A 606 -0.49 9.72 -12.32
N TYR A 607 0.09 9.85 -13.52
CA TYR A 607 -0.52 10.59 -14.62
C TYR A 607 -1.92 10.08 -14.96
N TYR A 608 -2.09 8.76 -15.12
CA TYR A 608 -3.39 8.19 -15.49
C TYR A 608 -4.47 8.41 -14.44
N ILE A 609 -4.14 8.32 -13.14
CA ILE A 609 -5.08 8.59 -12.04
C ILE A 609 -5.45 10.07 -12.02
N ARG A 610 -4.47 10.98 -12.07
CA ARG A 610 -4.74 12.42 -12.09
C ARG A 610 -5.56 12.83 -13.32
N SER A 611 -5.30 12.18 -14.45
CA SER A 611 -6.03 12.40 -15.68
C SER A 611 -7.46 11.86 -15.63
N SER A 612 -7.72 10.79 -14.88
CA SER A 612 -9.06 10.23 -14.73
C SER A 612 -9.94 11.08 -13.81
N ASP A 613 -9.35 11.81 -12.84
CA ASP A 613 -10.07 12.74 -11.97
C ASP A 613 -10.82 13.82 -12.77
N HIS A 614 -10.27 14.30 -13.90
CA HIS A 614 -10.96 15.25 -14.79
C HIS A 614 -12.24 14.67 -15.38
N ASP A 615 -12.20 13.41 -15.82
CA ASP A 615 -13.38 12.74 -16.39
C ASP A 615 -14.42 12.48 -15.31
N LEU A 616 -13.99 12.06 -14.11
CA LEU A 616 -14.85 11.86 -12.97
C LEU A 616 -15.54 13.17 -12.55
N TYR A 617 -14.78 14.27 -12.46
CA TYR A 617 -15.33 15.59 -12.16
C TYR A 617 -16.35 16.05 -13.21
N ALA A 618 -16.05 15.86 -14.49
CA ALA A 618 -16.97 16.19 -15.58
C ALA A 618 -18.27 15.36 -15.50
N MET A 619 -18.15 14.05 -15.26
CA MET A 619 -19.32 13.17 -15.08
C MET A 619 -20.16 13.59 -13.87
N HIS A 620 -19.53 13.86 -12.73
CA HIS A 620 -20.21 14.35 -11.54
C HIS A 620 -20.97 15.65 -11.82
N ASN A 621 -20.35 16.60 -12.51
CA ASN A 621 -20.98 17.88 -12.87
C ASN A 621 -22.19 17.71 -13.82
N LEU A 622 -22.09 16.81 -14.80
CA LEU A 622 -23.20 16.48 -15.71
C LEU A 622 -24.39 15.91 -14.94
N VAL A 623 -24.14 14.94 -14.06
CA VAL A 623 -25.17 14.29 -13.23
C VAL A 623 -25.79 15.27 -12.24
N TYR A 624 -24.95 16.07 -11.56
CA TYR A 624 -25.40 17.08 -10.61
C TYR A 624 -26.33 18.11 -11.27
N THR A 625 -25.89 18.70 -12.39
CA THR A 625 -26.69 19.70 -13.11
C THR A 625 -28.00 19.11 -13.62
N ALA A 626 -27.97 17.89 -14.18
CA ALA A 626 -29.16 17.22 -14.67
C ALA A 626 -30.14 16.87 -13.54
N SER A 627 -29.64 16.50 -12.36
CA SER A 627 -30.49 16.17 -11.20
C SER A 627 -31.29 17.37 -10.69
N GLN A 628 -30.76 18.59 -10.84
CA GLN A 628 -31.45 19.82 -10.45
C GLN A 628 -32.62 20.19 -11.40
N GLU A 629 -32.61 19.67 -12.63
CA GLU A 629 -33.66 19.91 -13.62
C GLU A 629 -34.80 18.87 -13.52
N ILE A 630 -34.69 17.86 -12.66
CA ILE A 630 -35.71 16.83 -12.50
C ILE A 630 -36.87 17.36 -11.65
N GLU A 631 -38.06 17.41 -12.26
CA GLU A 631 -39.31 17.63 -11.54
C GLU A 631 -39.95 16.30 -11.17
N ALA A 632 -40.18 16.08 -9.87
CA ALA A 632 -40.93 14.92 -9.40
C ALA A 632 -42.41 15.11 -9.75
N SER A 633 -42.91 14.32 -10.72
CA SER A 633 -44.35 14.25 -11.02
C SER A 633 -44.95 13.00 -10.38
N LEU A 634 -45.94 13.21 -9.49
CA LEU A 634 -46.62 12.10 -8.81
C LEU A 634 -47.83 11.66 -9.66
N VAL A 635 -47.64 10.62 -10.46
CA VAL A 635 -48.70 10.05 -11.29
C VAL A 635 -49.64 9.23 -10.40
N CYS A 636 -50.68 9.88 -9.87
CA CYS A 636 -51.65 9.26 -8.95
C CYS A 636 -52.57 8.24 -9.63
N PHE A 637 -52.76 8.35 -10.96
CA PHE A 637 -53.64 7.49 -11.73
C PHE A 637 -52.99 7.16 -13.07
N LYS A 638 -52.82 5.87 -13.34
CA LYS A 638 -52.47 5.39 -14.68
C LYS A 638 -53.77 5.33 -15.46
N ASP A 639 -53.97 6.28 -16.38
CA ASP A 639 -55.18 6.29 -17.21
C ASP A 639 -55.37 4.93 -17.88
N PRO A 640 -56.60 4.38 -17.89
CA PRO A 640 -56.87 3.13 -18.59
C PRO A 640 -56.48 3.32 -20.07
N PRO A 641 -55.84 2.31 -20.71
CA PRO A 641 -55.45 2.42 -22.10
C PRO A 641 -56.67 2.80 -22.94
N PHE A 642 -56.51 3.85 -23.76
CA PHE A 642 -57.58 4.33 -24.64
C PHE A 642 -58.18 3.15 -25.42
N PRO A 643 -59.51 2.96 -25.43
CA PRO A 643 -60.14 1.72 -25.89
C PRO A 643 -60.19 1.65 -27.42
N TRP A 644 -59.02 1.55 -28.05
CA TRP A 644 -58.83 1.45 -29.51
C TRP A 644 -59.63 0.29 -30.10
N ALA A 645 -59.78 -0.81 -29.37
CA ALA A 645 -60.62 -1.93 -29.78
C ALA A 645 -62.09 -1.51 -29.93
N SER A 646 -62.66 -0.86 -28.91
CA SER A 646 -64.06 -0.39 -28.93
C SER A 646 -64.30 0.61 -30.05
N LEU A 647 -63.37 1.55 -30.25
CA LEU A 647 -63.47 2.57 -31.29
C LEU A 647 -63.35 1.95 -32.70
N SER A 648 -62.47 0.95 -32.86
CA SER A 648 -62.31 0.20 -34.12
C SER A 648 -63.55 -0.66 -34.42
N PHE A 649 -64.11 -1.33 -33.42
CA PHE A 649 -65.36 -2.10 -33.58
C PHE A 649 -66.54 -1.20 -33.94
N CYS A 650 -66.65 -0.01 -33.33
CA CYS A 650 -67.66 0.97 -33.70
C CYS A 650 -67.47 1.47 -35.14
N ALA A 651 -66.23 1.79 -35.55
CA ALA A 651 -65.93 2.24 -36.90
C ALA A 651 -66.24 1.16 -37.95
N VAL A 652 -65.83 -0.09 -37.70
CA VAL A 652 -66.14 -1.23 -38.58
C VAL A 652 -67.64 -1.51 -38.63
N GLY A 653 -68.34 -1.43 -37.49
CA GLY A 653 -69.79 -1.57 -37.43
C GLY A 653 -70.51 -0.48 -38.24
N PHE A 654 -70.06 0.77 -38.15
CA PHE A 654 -70.61 1.90 -38.90
C PHE A 654 -70.37 1.75 -40.40
N LEU A 655 -69.18 1.30 -40.81
CA LEU A 655 -68.85 0.98 -42.20
C LEU A 655 -69.67 -0.20 -42.74
N ALA A 656 -69.89 -1.24 -41.93
CA ALA A 656 -70.73 -2.38 -42.31
C ALA A 656 -72.20 -1.96 -42.47
N LEU A 657 -72.75 -1.17 -41.55
CA LEU A 657 -74.11 -0.64 -41.62
C LEU A 657 -74.32 0.28 -42.82
N SER A 658 -73.38 1.20 -43.06
CA SER A 658 -73.41 2.08 -44.23
C SER A 658 -73.25 1.29 -45.54
N TYR A 659 -72.43 0.24 -45.58
CA TYR A 659 -72.34 -0.66 -46.73
C TYR A 659 -73.65 -1.42 -47.00
N VAL A 660 -74.27 -2.00 -45.96
CA VAL A 660 -75.56 -2.68 -46.07
C VAL A 660 -76.66 -1.72 -46.50
N TYR A 661 -76.69 -0.50 -45.95
CA TYR A 661 -77.64 0.54 -46.32
C TYR A 661 -77.46 0.99 -47.78
N ALA A 662 -76.22 1.24 -48.21
CA ALA A 662 -75.91 1.63 -49.60
C ALA A 662 -76.20 0.51 -50.62
N LYS A 663 -76.18 -0.75 -50.20
CA LYS A 663 -76.46 -1.92 -51.04
C LYS A 663 -77.84 -2.54 -50.80
N ARG A 664 -78.73 -1.89 -50.04
CA ARG A 664 -80.03 -2.45 -49.60
C ARG A 664 -80.87 -2.95 -50.78
N ASP A 665 -80.88 -2.22 -51.88
CA ASP A 665 -81.71 -2.54 -53.06
C ASP A 665 -81.15 -3.72 -53.87
N LYS A 666 -79.87 -4.08 -53.64
CA LYS A 666 -79.19 -5.25 -54.22
C LYS A 666 -79.23 -6.47 -53.28
N LEU A 667 -79.16 -6.26 -51.97
CA LEU A 667 -79.15 -7.29 -50.92
C LEU A 667 -80.56 -7.81 -50.58
N PHE A 668 -81.58 -6.95 -50.59
CA PHE A 668 -82.96 -7.29 -50.21
C PHE A 668 -83.92 -7.35 -51.41
N ARG A 669 -83.43 -7.76 -52.58
CA ARG A 669 -84.30 -7.97 -53.75
C ARG A 669 -85.18 -9.21 -53.54
N ASN A 670 -86.33 -8.97 -52.91
CA ASN A 670 -87.34 -9.99 -52.64
C ASN A 670 -87.89 -10.53 -53.97
N LYS A 671 -87.59 -11.78 -54.30
CA LYS A 671 -88.26 -12.53 -55.38
C LYS A 671 -89.69 -12.88 -54.92
N ARG A 672 -90.58 -11.90 -54.87
CA ARG A 672 -92.03 -12.13 -54.82
C ARG A 672 -92.78 -10.84 -55.16
N LYS A 673 -93.06 -10.67 -56.45
CA LYS A 673 -94.36 -10.34 -57.06
C LYS A 673 -94.13 -10.01 -58.54
N GLN A 674 -94.17 -11.06 -59.37
CA GLN A 674 -94.74 -10.93 -60.71
C GLN A 674 -96.25 -10.81 -60.50
N PHE A 675 -96.80 -9.66 -60.85
CA PHE A 675 -98.03 -9.45 -61.63
C PHE A 675 -98.22 -7.95 -61.79
#